data_AF-A0A0M8Z5Y0-F1
#
_entry.id   AF-A0A0M8Z5Y0-F1
#
_cell.length_a   1.000
_cell.length_b   1.000
_cell.length_c   1.000
_cell.angle_alpha   90.00
_cell.angle_beta   90.00
_cell.angle_gamma   90.00
#
_symmetry.space_group_name_H-M   'P 1'
#
loop_
_entity.id
_entity.type
_entity.pdbx_description
1 polymer ?
#
loop_
_entity_poly.entity_id
_entity_poly.type
_entity_poly.pdbx_seq_one_letter_code
_entity_poly.pdbx_strand_id
1 'polypeptide(L)'
;MSGDSSYGSFNWRGFLRRWQEEWMPRPEGEADGGPRSVVLGRDGAGEAAIVAAEERLGRRLPPSYREFLAVSDGWFVDQTAGVYRLGGVAEIDWFGDPYDMTSVYEGFLDDDPSREAVLLAGMWRRALRLETDSDASYALLDPGDRDEDGEWALYVYQGWSGEFPDRYPSFRAYMEAMYRHFHATRAERSDFVNATTREQDGRVERARSLALRGRYEEAVPLLEEAAGFGRPHSAVLLNQIRHFLAPGHSRGYGSLVADARYLPEVLPVEAVGPAQEQWRAGGDEHWLGMMAARGAGREAAEAVLGEVRDGTYRYAPAGAWGRAVGEAREAARWGACDAAWRVLRDALARWEQPGPLLIVPLGLLADPVLGPLVTAERGREVLATPRAGHTGPAPQAVPALDPPGLAWLAEPARFPRSFGGGYRCVWVEGVEPARLPGLIGEDGAVLSGPVRPFDAARAARRPHEREDEGVELWEDRAVVAAGRAEGAWAFAFDGYGLHHMSQLFRSPVSDASAAGRAVVVWCEPGSASAGGRPDAFHLSVAEGGEERYAFTLWGSEVERSGAIPDALDPDRLFRPGDSGNEGHRRALDALHGELGLSLPRFALTEGRLPTFTTRSWTRAPREGEGFAYLAFGRVRR
;
A
#
# COMPACT_ATOMS: atom_id res chain seq x y z
N MET A 1 -37.63 8.20 -36.99
CA MET A 1 -36.25 8.65 -37.31
C MET A 1 -35.35 7.52 -36.89
N SER A 2 -34.84 6.80 -37.89
CA SER A 2 -34.00 5.61 -37.74
C SER A 2 -32.66 6.02 -37.11
N GLY A 3 -32.35 5.43 -35.95
CA GLY A 3 -31.05 5.55 -35.33
C GLY A 3 -30.07 4.65 -36.06
N ASP A 4 -29.21 5.27 -36.85
CA ASP A 4 -28.07 4.64 -37.54
C ASP A 4 -26.98 4.36 -36.49
N SER A 5 -27.03 3.19 -35.85
CA SER A 5 -25.94 2.69 -35.01
C SER A 5 -24.82 2.15 -35.91
N SER A 6 -24.04 3.08 -36.47
CA SER A 6 -22.78 2.76 -37.15
C SER A 6 -21.71 2.39 -36.12
N TYR A 7 -21.66 1.12 -35.73
CA TYR A 7 -20.42 0.52 -35.23
C TYR A 7 -19.51 0.33 -36.45
N GLY A 8 -18.58 1.26 -36.68
CA GLY A 8 -17.66 1.18 -37.80
C GLY A 8 -16.77 -0.07 -37.74
N SER A 9 -16.76 -0.87 -38.81
CA SER A 9 -15.86 -2.02 -38.99
C SER A 9 -14.39 -1.61 -38.80
N PHE A 10 -13.58 -2.47 -38.17
CA PHE A 10 -12.17 -2.21 -37.91
C PHE A 10 -11.38 -2.17 -39.23
N ASN A 11 -10.55 -1.14 -39.42
CA ASN A 11 -9.79 -0.98 -40.65
C ASN A 11 -8.52 -1.87 -40.69
N TRP A 12 -8.72 -3.17 -40.91
CA TRP A 12 -7.63 -4.16 -41.05
C TRP A 12 -6.59 -3.77 -42.09
N ARG A 13 -7.01 -3.30 -43.28
CA ARG A 13 -6.06 -2.86 -44.33
C ARG A 13 -5.15 -1.75 -43.85
N GLY A 14 -5.70 -0.74 -43.17
CA GLY A 14 -4.92 0.37 -42.62
C GLY A 14 -3.97 -0.07 -41.53
N PHE A 15 -4.42 -0.95 -40.64
CA PHE A 15 -3.62 -1.49 -39.53
C PHE A 15 -2.44 -2.33 -40.03
N LEU A 16 -2.69 -3.33 -40.89
CA LEU A 16 -1.64 -4.22 -41.41
C LEU A 16 -0.64 -3.47 -42.31
N ARG A 17 -1.11 -2.54 -43.16
CA ARG A 17 -0.22 -1.70 -43.95
C ARG A 17 0.71 -0.87 -43.07
N ARG A 18 0.20 -0.28 -41.99
CA ARG A 18 1.03 0.47 -41.04
C ARG A 18 2.08 -0.42 -40.41
N TRP A 19 1.70 -1.62 -39.95
CA TRP A 19 2.66 -2.56 -39.38
C TRP A 19 3.74 -2.97 -40.40
N GLN A 20 3.37 -3.23 -41.65
CA GLN A 20 4.31 -3.51 -42.74
C GLN A 20 5.27 -2.35 -43.02
N GLU A 21 4.78 -1.11 -43.03
CA GLU A 21 5.58 0.11 -43.26
C GLU A 21 6.54 0.39 -42.10
N GLU A 22 6.14 0.05 -40.87
CA GLU A 22 6.94 0.28 -39.66
C GLU A 22 7.88 -0.87 -39.33
N TRP A 23 7.82 -1.99 -40.05
CA TRP A 23 8.55 -3.21 -39.72
C TRP A 23 10.06 -3.01 -39.69
N MET A 24 10.70 -3.55 -38.66
CA MET A 24 12.14 -3.57 -38.46
C MET A 24 12.54 -4.91 -37.84
N PRO A 25 13.72 -5.49 -38.12
CA PRO A 25 14.18 -6.66 -37.38
C PRO A 25 14.49 -6.32 -35.91
N ARG A 26 14.50 -7.34 -35.05
CA ARG A 26 14.98 -7.18 -33.66
C ARG A 26 16.51 -6.98 -33.64
N PRO A 27 17.07 -6.37 -32.58
CA PRO A 27 18.53 -6.21 -32.42
C PRO A 27 19.32 -7.51 -32.58
N GLU A 28 18.82 -8.62 -32.02
CA GLU A 28 19.48 -9.94 -32.07
C GLU A 28 19.41 -10.60 -33.46
N GLY A 29 18.49 -10.17 -34.33
CA GLY A 29 18.27 -10.73 -35.67
C GLY A 29 19.11 -10.09 -36.77
N GLU A 30 19.90 -9.06 -36.49
CA GLU A 30 20.72 -8.35 -37.50
C GLU A 30 21.98 -9.13 -37.95
N ALA A 31 22.39 -10.16 -37.20
CA ALA A 31 23.57 -10.96 -37.53
C ALA A 31 23.44 -11.74 -38.86
N ASP A 32 22.22 -11.88 -39.39
CA ASP A 32 21.93 -12.62 -40.63
C ASP A 32 21.58 -11.68 -41.80
N GLY A 33 22.50 -10.76 -42.13
CA GLY A 33 22.64 -10.18 -43.47
C GLY A 33 21.55 -9.21 -43.96
N GLY A 34 21.67 -7.93 -43.57
CA GLY A 34 21.14 -6.75 -44.29
C GLY A 34 19.61 -6.61 -44.38
N PRO A 35 19.07 -5.39 -44.61
CA PRO A 35 17.63 -5.16 -44.65
C PRO A 35 17.01 -5.78 -45.91
N ARG A 36 16.56 -7.02 -45.82
CA ARG A 36 15.58 -7.57 -46.77
C ARG A 36 14.22 -6.94 -46.44
N SER A 37 13.48 -6.46 -47.44
CA SER A 37 12.09 -6.06 -47.24
C SER A 37 11.27 -7.32 -46.92
N VAL A 38 11.07 -7.60 -45.64
CA VAL A 38 10.27 -8.74 -45.20
C VAL A 38 8.81 -8.41 -45.48
N VAL A 39 8.18 -9.23 -46.32
CA VAL A 39 6.75 -9.17 -46.56
C VAL A 39 6.05 -9.93 -45.43
N LEU A 40 5.25 -9.23 -44.63
CA LEU A 40 4.62 -9.80 -43.43
C LEU A 40 3.37 -10.61 -43.77
N GLY A 41 2.54 -10.10 -44.68
CA GLY A 41 1.26 -10.71 -45.06
C GLY A 41 1.26 -11.29 -46.47
N ARG A 42 0.25 -12.09 -46.79
CA ARG A 42 -0.06 -12.53 -48.17
C ARG A 42 -1.25 -11.72 -48.69
N ASP A 43 -1.52 -11.81 -49.98
CA ASP A 43 -2.76 -11.27 -50.53
C ASP A 43 -3.97 -11.86 -49.79
N GLY A 44 -4.98 -11.03 -49.53
CA GLY A 44 -6.20 -11.46 -48.82
C GLY A 44 -6.92 -12.61 -49.54
N ALA A 45 -7.47 -13.52 -48.75
CA ALA A 45 -8.27 -14.62 -49.27
C ALA A 45 -9.58 -14.09 -49.87
N GLY A 46 -9.91 -14.55 -51.08
CA GLY A 46 -11.21 -14.27 -51.67
C GLY A 46 -12.34 -14.92 -50.87
N GLU A 47 -13.53 -14.32 -50.92
CA GLU A 47 -14.71 -14.80 -50.18
C GLU A 47 -15.01 -16.29 -50.38
N ALA A 48 -14.84 -16.80 -51.61
CA ALA A 48 -15.03 -18.22 -51.91
C ALA A 48 -14.03 -19.14 -51.18
N ALA A 49 -12.79 -18.70 -50.98
CA ALA A 49 -11.78 -19.47 -50.26
C ALA A 49 -12.06 -19.47 -48.74
N ILE A 50 -12.53 -18.35 -48.20
CA ILE A 50 -12.95 -18.24 -46.79
C ILE A 50 -14.17 -19.15 -46.54
N VAL A 51 -15.18 -19.10 -47.41
CA VAL A 51 -16.36 -19.98 -47.30
C VAL A 51 -15.96 -21.45 -47.41
N ALA A 52 -15.06 -21.80 -48.33
CA ALA A 52 -14.57 -23.18 -48.45
C ALA A 52 -13.82 -23.64 -47.18
N ALA A 53 -13.07 -22.75 -46.52
CA ALA A 53 -12.44 -23.06 -45.23
C ALA A 53 -13.47 -23.23 -44.11
N GLU A 54 -14.51 -22.40 -44.06
CA GLU A 54 -15.61 -22.54 -43.09
C GLU A 54 -16.40 -23.84 -43.28
N GLU A 55 -16.67 -24.23 -44.53
CA GLU A 55 -17.28 -25.51 -44.88
C GLU A 55 -16.40 -26.68 -44.46
N ARG A 56 -15.09 -26.61 -44.73
CA ARG A 56 -14.09 -27.60 -44.30
C ARG A 56 -14.03 -27.75 -42.79
N LEU A 57 -14.08 -26.64 -42.05
CA LEU A 57 -14.04 -26.63 -40.59
C LEU A 57 -15.40 -26.92 -39.95
N GLY A 58 -16.50 -26.87 -40.73
CA GLY A 58 -17.87 -27.07 -40.25
C GLY A 58 -18.40 -25.93 -39.36
N ARG A 59 -17.76 -24.76 -39.39
CA ARG A 59 -18.11 -23.59 -38.57
C ARG A 59 -17.81 -22.31 -39.35
N ARG A 60 -18.67 -21.31 -39.21
CA ARG A 60 -18.37 -19.94 -39.64
C ARG A 60 -17.33 -19.34 -38.71
N LEU A 61 -16.28 -18.72 -39.26
CA LEU A 61 -15.22 -18.08 -38.50
C LEU A 61 -15.74 -16.81 -37.78
N PRO A 62 -15.13 -16.41 -36.65
CA PRO A 62 -15.54 -15.20 -35.95
C PRO A 62 -15.30 -13.95 -36.81
N PRO A 63 -16.14 -12.90 -36.67
CA PRO A 63 -16.14 -11.75 -37.58
C PRO A 63 -14.76 -11.14 -37.80
N SER A 64 -14.00 -10.86 -36.74
CA SER A 64 -12.71 -10.21 -36.82
C SER A 64 -11.65 -11.04 -37.55
N TYR A 65 -11.66 -12.37 -37.36
CA TYR A 65 -10.73 -13.26 -38.05
C TYR A 65 -11.10 -13.42 -39.53
N ARG A 66 -12.40 -13.50 -39.85
CA ARG A 66 -12.88 -13.53 -41.23
C ARG A 66 -12.49 -12.24 -41.99
N GLU A 67 -12.70 -11.08 -41.38
CA GLU A 67 -12.32 -9.78 -41.95
C GLU A 67 -10.80 -9.67 -42.15
N PHE A 68 -10.00 -10.17 -41.19
CA PHE A 68 -8.55 -10.24 -41.32
C PHE A 68 -8.12 -11.10 -42.52
N LEU A 69 -8.66 -12.32 -42.67
CA LEU A 69 -8.32 -13.21 -43.78
C LEU A 69 -8.68 -12.62 -45.15
N ALA A 70 -9.78 -11.85 -45.23
CA ALA A 70 -10.15 -11.13 -46.44
C ALA A 70 -9.16 -10.00 -46.82
N VAL A 71 -8.30 -9.59 -45.89
CA VAL A 71 -7.24 -8.60 -46.10
C VAL A 71 -5.86 -9.24 -46.24
N SER A 72 -5.56 -10.28 -45.47
CA SER A 72 -4.27 -11.00 -45.49
C SER A 72 -4.45 -12.48 -45.20
N ASP A 73 -4.06 -13.33 -46.14
CA ASP A 73 -4.13 -14.80 -45.98
C ASP A 73 -2.93 -15.35 -45.19
N GLY A 74 -2.89 -15.03 -43.90
CA GLY A 74 -1.77 -15.31 -42.99
C GLY A 74 -0.90 -14.08 -42.73
N TRP A 75 -0.10 -14.12 -41.66
CA TRP A 75 0.72 -12.97 -41.22
C TRP A 75 1.95 -13.41 -40.43
N PHE A 76 3.08 -12.75 -40.68
CA PHE A 76 4.31 -12.88 -39.90
C PHE A 76 4.26 -11.92 -38.71
N VAL A 77 4.07 -12.49 -37.52
CA VAL A 77 3.88 -11.76 -36.26
C VAL A 77 5.22 -11.39 -35.64
N ASP A 78 6.23 -12.27 -35.77
CA ASP A 78 7.54 -12.13 -35.13
C ASP A 78 7.40 -11.91 -33.60
N GLN A 79 6.68 -12.80 -32.90
CA GLN A 79 6.63 -12.80 -31.43
C GLN A 79 7.89 -13.42 -30.83
N THR A 80 8.43 -12.85 -29.75
CA THR A 80 9.65 -13.39 -29.13
C THR A 80 9.34 -14.70 -28.43
N ALA A 81 10.11 -15.76 -28.74
CA ALA A 81 9.93 -17.10 -28.15
C ALA A 81 8.46 -17.57 -28.16
N GLY A 82 7.73 -17.28 -29.26
CA GLY A 82 6.28 -17.42 -29.31
C GLY A 82 5.78 -17.83 -30.69
N VAL A 83 4.69 -17.22 -31.13
CA VAL A 83 4.13 -17.44 -32.47
C VAL A 83 4.83 -16.53 -33.49
N TYR A 84 5.51 -17.15 -34.46
CA TYR A 84 6.20 -16.41 -35.52
C TYR A 84 5.26 -16.12 -36.69
N ARG A 85 4.41 -17.08 -37.06
CA ARG A 85 3.53 -16.96 -38.24
C ARG A 85 2.13 -17.52 -37.97
N LEU A 86 1.13 -16.77 -38.42
CA LEU A 86 -0.25 -17.18 -38.51
C LEU A 86 -0.54 -17.69 -39.92
N GLY A 87 -1.26 -18.81 -40.00
CA GLY A 87 -1.65 -19.46 -41.25
C GLY A 87 -2.80 -18.76 -41.97
N GLY A 88 -2.86 -18.98 -43.28
CA GLY A 88 -4.00 -18.64 -44.12
C GLY A 88 -5.14 -19.65 -44.04
N VAL A 89 -6.21 -19.42 -44.81
CA VAL A 89 -7.43 -20.23 -44.89
C VAL A 89 -7.17 -21.71 -45.19
N ALA A 90 -6.07 -22.03 -45.89
CA ALA A 90 -5.68 -23.39 -46.22
C ALA A 90 -4.85 -24.08 -45.13
N GLU A 91 -4.26 -23.32 -44.21
CA GLU A 91 -3.25 -23.81 -43.26
C GLU A 91 -3.83 -24.00 -41.84
N ILE A 92 -4.99 -23.39 -41.54
CA ILE A 92 -5.70 -23.55 -40.27
C ILE A 92 -6.48 -24.86 -40.17
N ASP A 93 -6.46 -25.46 -39.00
CA ASP A 93 -7.17 -26.71 -38.69
C ASP A 93 -7.46 -26.84 -37.18
N TRP A 94 -8.28 -27.81 -36.79
CA TRP A 94 -8.57 -28.09 -35.38
C TRP A 94 -7.33 -28.59 -34.64
N PHE A 95 -7.08 -28.08 -33.44
CA PHE A 95 -5.92 -28.47 -32.63
C PHE A 95 -6.01 -29.95 -32.21
N GLY A 96 -7.19 -30.38 -31.75
CA GLY A 96 -7.47 -31.80 -31.46
C GLY A 96 -6.79 -32.37 -30.22
N ASP A 97 -6.24 -31.51 -29.36
CA ASP A 97 -5.55 -31.88 -28.11
C ASP A 97 -4.49 -33.00 -28.23
N PRO A 98 -3.43 -32.81 -29.04
CA PRO A 98 -2.45 -33.85 -29.33
C PRO A 98 -1.59 -34.23 -28.10
N TYR A 99 -1.63 -33.44 -27.03
CA TYR A 99 -0.83 -33.64 -25.81
C TYR A 99 -1.69 -34.02 -24.59
N ASP A 100 -2.98 -34.31 -24.78
CA ASP A 100 -3.92 -34.65 -23.70
C ASP A 100 -3.97 -33.60 -22.57
N MET A 101 -3.85 -32.32 -22.95
CA MET A 101 -3.90 -31.19 -22.03
C MET A 101 -5.28 -31.06 -21.39
N THR A 102 -6.34 -31.51 -22.07
CA THR A 102 -7.68 -31.49 -21.49
C THR A 102 -7.74 -32.30 -20.21
N SER A 103 -7.20 -33.51 -20.20
CA SER A 103 -7.23 -34.38 -19.02
C SER A 103 -6.45 -33.77 -17.86
N VAL A 104 -5.33 -33.10 -18.15
CA VAL A 104 -4.54 -32.35 -17.15
C VAL A 104 -5.38 -31.23 -16.52
N TYR A 105 -6.05 -30.43 -17.34
CA TYR A 105 -6.80 -29.26 -16.88
C TYR A 105 -8.14 -29.62 -16.23
N GLU A 106 -8.82 -30.67 -16.72
CA GLU A 106 -9.98 -31.25 -16.04
C GLU A 106 -9.60 -31.76 -14.64
N GLY A 107 -8.37 -32.26 -14.45
CA GLY A 107 -7.85 -32.67 -13.14
C GLY A 107 -7.59 -31.51 -12.16
N PHE A 108 -7.54 -30.26 -12.63
CA PHE A 108 -7.41 -29.07 -11.78
C PHE A 108 -8.76 -28.46 -11.39
N LEU A 109 -9.88 -28.95 -11.93
CA LEU A 109 -11.20 -28.48 -11.56
C LEU A 109 -11.54 -28.95 -10.14
N ASP A 110 -12.05 -28.05 -9.32
CA ASP A 110 -12.63 -28.36 -8.01
C ASP A 110 -14.09 -28.81 -8.16
N ASP A 111 -14.78 -29.04 -7.04
CA ASP A 111 -16.17 -29.52 -7.04
C ASP A 111 -17.18 -28.47 -7.56
N ASP A 112 -16.80 -27.19 -7.61
CA ASP A 112 -17.63 -26.07 -8.10
C ASP A 112 -16.80 -25.13 -9.02
N PRO A 113 -16.40 -25.61 -10.22
CA PRO A 113 -15.45 -24.91 -11.04
C PRO A 113 -16.07 -23.67 -11.68
N SER A 114 -15.29 -22.59 -11.70
CA SER A 114 -15.68 -21.38 -12.44
C SER A 114 -15.91 -21.69 -13.93
N ARG A 115 -16.81 -20.91 -14.56
CA ARG A 115 -17.07 -21.02 -16.00
C ARG A 115 -15.77 -20.89 -16.82
N GLU A 116 -14.87 -20.01 -16.41
CA GLU A 116 -13.57 -19.79 -17.08
C GLU A 116 -12.69 -21.04 -17.00
N ALA A 117 -12.63 -21.71 -15.84
CA ALA A 117 -11.87 -22.95 -15.68
C ALA A 117 -12.42 -24.07 -16.57
N VAL A 118 -13.75 -24.22 -16.67
CA VAL A 118 -14.41 -25.19 -17.55
C VAL A 118 -14.15 -24.88 -19.03
N LEU A 119 -14.21 -23.61 -19.41
CA LEU A 119 -13.91 -23.17 -20.77
C LEU A 119 -12.45 -23.49 -21.12
N LEU A 120 -11.50 -23.11 -20.27
CA LEU A 120 -10.08 -23.36 -20.44
C LEU A 120 -9.77 -24.86 -20.54
N ALA A 121 -10.34 -25.69 -19.67
CA ALA A 121 -10.13 -27.13 -19.69
C ALA A 121 -10.60 -27.75 -21.02
N GLY A 122 -11.81 -27.41 -21.48
CA GLY A 122 -12.31 -27.99 -22.72
C GLY A 122 -11.78 -27.35 -24.02
N MET A 123 -11.05 -26.23 -23.94
CA MET A 123 -10.55 -25.46 -25.09
C MET A 123 -9.63 -26.31 -25.97
N TRP A 124 -8.76 -27.12 -25.35
CA TRP A 124 -7.76 -27.93 -26.06
C TRP A 124 -8.33 -28.87 -27.13
N ARG A 125 -9.47 -29.52 -26.89
CA ARG A 125 -10.07 -30.45 -27.89
C ARG A 125 -10.74 -29.75 -29.06
N ARG A 126 -11.24 -28.53 -28.84
CA ARG A 126 -12.18 -27.86 -29.75
C ARG A 126 -11.65 -26.57 -30.36
N ALA A 127 -10.50 -26.08 -29.93
CA ALA A 127 -9.93 -24.84 -30.45
C ALA A 127 -9.36 -25.04 -31.86
N LEU A 128 -9.49 -23.99 -32.66
CA LEU A 128 -8.90 -23.87 -33.98
C LEU A 128 -7.45 -23.38 -33.82
N ARG A 129 -6.49 -24.13 -34.37
CA ARG A 129 -5.08 -23.76 -34.38
C ARG A 129 -4.80 -22.75 -35.50
N LEU A 130 -4.18 -21.62 -35.15
CA LEU A 130 -3.90 -20.53 -36.09
C LEU A 130 -2.44 -20.46 -36.52
N GLU A 131 -1.50 -20.86 -35.67
CA GLU A 131 -0.07 -20.77 -35.95
C GLU A 131 0.41 -21.84 -36.95
N THR A 132 1.39 -21.46 -37.78
CA THR A 132 2.09 -22.37 -38.70
C THR A 132 3.59 -22.49 -38.40
N ASP A 133 4.12 -21.53 -37.65
CA ASP A 133 5.52 -21.47 -37.23
C ASP A 133 5.59 -20.82 -35.84
N SER A 134 6.16 -21.54 -34.87
CA SER A 134 6.22 -21.12 -33.47
C SER A 134 7.31 -21.87 -32.71
N ASP A 135 7.68 -21.35 -31.54
CA ASP A 135 8.60 -21.98 -30.60
C ASP A 135 7.84 -22.75 -29.52
N ALA A 136 7.34 -23.94 -29.88
CA ALA A 136 6.48 -24.78 -29.03
C ALA A 136 5.31 -23.99 -28.39
N SER A 137 4.80 -23.00 -29.12
CA SER A 137 3.74 -22.10 -28.69
C SER A 137 2.53 -22.22 -29.61
N TYR A 138 1.32 -22.11 -29.06
CA TYR A 138 0.08 -22.41 -29.79
C TYR A 138 -0.90 -21.25 -29.67
N ALA A 139 -1.41 -20.74 -30.80
CA ALA A 139 -2.47 -19.74 -30.87
C ALA A 139 -3.80 -20.43 -31.21
N LEU A 140 -4.63 -20.60 -30.19
CA LEU A 140 -5.81 -21.45 -30.19
C LEU A 140 -7.09 -20.61 -30.07
N LEU A 141 -7.90 -20.59 -31.13
CA LEU A 141 -9.14 -19.82 -31.20
C LEU A 141 -10.34 -20.70 -30.83
N ASP A 142 -11.03 -20.39 -29.74
CA ASP A 142 -11.99 -21.30 -29.12
C ASP A 142 -13.46 -21.00 -29.49
N PRO A 143 -14.14 -21.85 -30.29
CA PRO A 143 -15.56 -21.69 -30.58
C PRO A 143 -16.49 -21.94 -29.38
N GLY A 144 -16.02 -22.49 -28.27
CA GLY A 144 -16.81 -22.67 -27.04
C GLY A 144 -16.84 -21.42 -26.15
N ASP A 145 -15.85 -20.53 -26.30
CA ASP A 145 -15.71 -19.31 -25.54
C ASP A 145 -16.01 -18.10 -26.44
N ARG A 146 -17.29 -17.72 -26.49
CA ARG A 146 -17.80 -16.68 -27.37
C ARG A 146 -18.43 -15.53 -26.59
N ASP A 147 -18.28 -14.33 -27.12
CA ASP A 147 -18.98 -13.14 -26.64
C ASP A 147 -20.30 -12.90 -27.40
N GLU A 148 -20.97 -11.79 -27.07
CA GLU A 148 -22.27 -11.40 -27.65
C GLU A 148 -22.17 -10.99 -29.13
N ASP A 149 -20.98 -10.56 -29.58
CA ASP A 149 -20.70 -10.16 -30.96
C ASP A 149 -20.34 -11.36 -31.86
N GLY A 150 -20.24 -12.56 -31.26
CA GLY A 150 -19.88 -13.79 -31.95
C GLY A 150 -18.37 -13.94 -32.16
N GLU A 151 -17.55 -13.11 -31.51
CA GLU A 151 -16.10 -13.30 -31.45
C GLU A 151 -15.76 -14.51 -30.61
N TRP A 152 -14.65 -15.16 -30.94
CA TRP A 152 -14.14 -16.31 -30.21
C TRP A 152 -12.89 -15.88 -29.45
N ALA A 153 -12.77 -16.27 -28.19
CA ALA A 153 -11.56 -16.03 -27.42
C ALA A 153 -10.36 -16.74 -28.05
N LEU A 154 -9.20 -16.08 -28.03
CA LEU A 154 -7.94 -16.63 -28.50
C LEU A 154 -7.06 -16.89 -27.29
N TYR A 155 -6.55 -18.11 -27.17
CA TYR A 155 -5.62 -18.52 -26.13
C TYR A 155 -4.23 -18.70 -26.71
N VAL A 156 -3.21 -18.13 -26.08
CA VAL A 156 -1.81 -18.37 -26.42
C VAL A 156 -1.17 -19.21 -25.34
N TYR A 157 -0.78 -20.44 -25.68
CA TYR A 157 -0.07 -21.32 -24.77
C TYR A 157 1.40 -21.44 -25.15
N GLN A 158 2.29 -21.27 -24.19
CA GLN A 158 3.73 -21.47 -24.36
C GLN A 158 4.15 -22.75 -23.65
N GLY A 159 4.39 -23.84 -24.39
CA GLY A 159 4.66 -25.16 -23.82
C GLY A 159 5.94 -25.25 -22.98
N TRP A 160 6.82 -24.26 -23.09
CA TRP A 160 8.08 -24.16 -22.34
C TRP A 160 7.99 -23.28 -21.08
N SER A 161 6.92 -22.50 -20.91
CA SER A 161 6.79 -21.52 -19.81
C SER A 161 6.43 -22.15 -18.46
N GLY A 162 5.66 -23.25 -18.49
CA GLY A 162 5.02 -23.81 -17.30
C GLY A 162 3.86 -22.96 -16.76
N GLU A 163 3.46 -21.90 -17.48
CA GLU A 163 2.34 -21.03 -17.13
C GLU A 163 1.04 -21.45 -17.84
N PHE A 164 -0.09 -20.93 -17.35
CA PHE A 164 -1.39 -21.10 -17.99
C PHE A 164 -1.47 -20.30 -19.30
N PRO A 165 -2.32 -20.70 -20.28
CA PRO A 165 -2.50 -19.95 -21.52
C PRO A 165 -3.01 -18.53 -21.29
N ASP A 166 -2.42 -17.55 -22.00
CA ASP A 166 -2.90 -16.18 -22.04
C ASP A 166 -4.21 -16.10 -22.84
N ARG A 167 -5.28 -15.59 -22.23
CA ARG A 167 -6.58 -15.41 -22.89
C ARG A 167 -6.75 -13.99 -23.44
N TYR A 168 -7.04 -13.89 -24.73
CA TYR A 168 -7.49 -12.69 -25.42
C TYR A 168 -8.97 -12.82 -25.76
N PRO A 169 -9.78 -11.74 -25.63
CA PRO A 169 -11.22 -11.83 -25.87
C PRO A 169 -11.58 -12.08 -27.35
N SER A 170 -10.69 -11.78 -28.29
CA SER A 170 -10.90 -12.00 -29.73
C SER A 170 -9.59 -12.10 -30.50
N PHE A 171 -9.64 -12.57 -31.75
CA PHE A 171 -8.49 -12.55 -32.66
C PHE A 171 -7.97 -11.12 -32.88
N ARG A 172 -8.86 -10.13 -33.01
CA ARG A 172 -8.47 -8.72 -33.10
C ARG A 172 -7.67 -8.25 -31.89
N ALA A 173 -8.14 -8.57 -30.68
CA ALA A 173 -7.45 -8.16 -29.46
C ALA A 173 -6.02 -8.74 -29.39
N TYR A 174 -5.85 -9.99 -29.82
CA TYR A 174 -4.53 -10.61 -29.97
C TYR A 174 -3.66 -9.86 -30.99
N MET A 175 -4.16 -9.52 -32.17
CA MET A 175 -3.38 -8.79 -33.18
C MET A 175 -2.98 -7.38 -32.73
N GLU A 176 -3.87 -6.66 -32.03
CA GLU A 176 -3.54 -5.36 -31.43
C GLU A 176 -2.45 -5.51 -30.35
N ALA A 177 -2.51 -6.56 -29.52
CA ALA A 177 -1.48 -6.86 -28.52
C ALA A 177 -0.13 -7.24 -29.15
N MET A 178 -0.13 -8.02 -30.22
CA MET A 178 1.09 -8.38 -30.95
C MET A 178 1.73 -7.18 -31.62
N TYR A 179 0.94 -6.25 -32.14
CA TYR A 179 1.47 -4.98 -32.66
C TYR A 179 2.11 -4.13 -31.54
N ARG A 180 1.48 -4.05 -30.36
CA ARG A 180 2.11 -3.42 -29.18
C ARG A 180 3.42 -4.09 -28.80
N HIS A 181 3.45 -5.43 -28.75
CA HIS A 181 4.65 -6.23 -28.45
C HIS A 181 5.77 -6.00 -29.48
N PHE A 182 5.43 -5.95 -30.77
CA PHE A 182 6.36 -5.61 -31.85
C PHE A 182 7.08 -4.28 -31.59
N HIS A 183 6.34 -3.25 -31.18
CA HIS A 183 6.92 -1.96 -30.82
C HIS A 183 7.73 -2.02 -29.52
N ALA A 184 7.22 -2.68 -28.49
CA ALA A 184 7.86 -2.77 -27.19
C ALA A 184 9.24 -3.45 -27.25
N THR A 185 9.35 -4.55 -28.01
CA THR A 185 10.62 -5.28 -28.21
C THR A 185 11.68 -4.50 -28.99
N ARG A 186 11.31 -3.37 -29.61
CA ARG A 186 12.20 -2.48 -30.36
C ARG A 186 12.39 -1.13 -29.67
N ALA A 187 11.82 -0.93 -28.48
CA ALA A 187 11.81 0.37 -27.82
C ALA A 187 13.20 0.88 -27.40
N GLU A 188 14.15 -0.02 -27.14
CA GLU A 188 15.54 0.34 -26.79
C GLU A 188 16.35 0.83 -27.99
N ARG A 189 15.86 0.61 -29.21
CA ARG A 189 16.51 1.05 -30.43
C ARG A 189 16.30 2.54 -30.65
N SER A 190 17.39 3.29 -30.63
CA SER A 190 17.36 4.74 -30.89
C SER A 190 16.91 5.12 -32.31
N ASP A 191 17.06 4.22 -33.28
CA ASP A 191 16.68 4.43 -34.69
C ASP A 191 15.22 4.02 -35.01
N PHE A 192 14.51 3.39 -34.06
CA PHE A 192 13.13 2.93 -34.24
C PHE A 192 12.11 4.05 -33.96
N VAL A 193 12.11 5.08 -34.83
CA VAL A 193 11.22 6.24 -34.74
C VAL A 193 10.28 6.28 -35.95
N ASN A 194 8.98 6.12 -35.70
CA ASN A 194 7.92 6.11 -36.71
C ASN A 194 6.70 6.93 -36.24
N ALA A 195 5.63 6.93 -37.02
CA ALA A 195 4.42 7.71 -36.71
C ALA A 195 3.79 7.25 -35.38
N THR A 196 3.71 5.94 -35.17
CA THR A 196 3.14 5.34 -33.96
C THR A 196 3.97 5.68 -32.73
N THR A 197 5.30 5.54 -32.78
CA THR A 197 6.15 5.86 -31.62
C THR A 197 6.07 7.34 -31.25
N ARG A 198 6.03 8.26 -32.23
CA ARG A 198 5.80 9.69 -31.97
C ARG A 198 4.44 9.99 -31.36
N GLU A 199 3.40 9.30 -31.81
CA GLU A 199 2.05 9.43 -31.24
C GLU A 199 2.03 8.99 -29.78
N GLN A 200 2.66 7.85 -29.47
CA GLN A 200 2.75 7.33 -28.11
C GLN A 200 3.63 8.23 -27.21
N ASP A 201 4.73 8.76 -27.71
CA ASP A 201 5.55 9.74 -26.96
C ASP A 201 4.74 11.02 -26.67
N GLY A 202 3.91 11.45 -27.61
CA GLY A 202 2.94 12.53 -27.40
C GLY A 202 1.87 12.19 -26.35
N ARG A 203 1.43 10.93 -26.24
CA ARG A 203 0.55 10.47 -25.15
C ARG A 203 1.25 10.55 -23.79
N VAL A 204 2.51 10.14 -23.70
CA VAL A 204 3.30 10.23 -22.45
C VAL A 204 3.39 11.68 -21.98
N GLU A 205 3.74 12.63 -22.85
CA GLU A 205 3.83 14.04 -22.48
C GLU A 205 2.47 14.63 -22.09
N ARG A 206 1.40 14.26 -22.81
CA ARG A 206 0.04 14.68 -22.46
C ARG A 206 -0.37 14.13 -21.09
N ALA A 207 -0.09 12.87 -20.82
CA ALA A 207 -0.40 12.22 -19.55
C ALA A 207 0.37 12.86 -18.40
N ARG A 208 1.67 13.16 -18.59
CA ARG A 208 2.49 13.90 -17.63
C ARG A 208 1.85 15.25 -17.29
N SER A 209 1.45 16.02 -18.31
CA SER A 209 0.78 17.31 -18.09
C SER A 209 -0.59 17.15 -17.42
N LEU A 210 -1.36 16.09 -17.70
CA LEU A 210 -2.64 15.84 -17.04
C LEU A 210 -2.44 15.52 -15.56
N ALA A 211 -1.49 14.64 -15.24
CA ALA A 211 -1.15 14.27 -13.88
C ALA A 211 -0.71 15.48 -13.02
N LEU A 212 0.12 16.37 -13.57
CA LEU A 212 0.55 17.59 -12.87
C LEU A 212 -0.58 18.61 -12.66
N ARG A 213 -1.62 18.58 -13.51
CA ARG A 213 -2.84 19.39 -13.37
C ARG A 213 -3.90 18.76 -12.44
N GLY A 214 -3.58 17.65 -11.78
CA GLY A 214 -4.54 16.95 -10.92
C GLY A 214 -5.50 16.00 -11.66
N ARG A 215 -5.32 15.77 -12.96
CA ARG A 215 -6.20 14.90 -13.78
C ARG A 215 -5.56 13.53 -14.01
N TYR A 216 -5.15 12.88 -12.92
CA TYR A 216 -4.41 11.62 -12.99
C TYR A 216 -5.24 10.48 -13.61
N GLU A 217 -6.55 10.46 -13.39
CA GLU A 217 -7.46 9.43 -13.92
C GLU A 217 -7.49 9.43 -15.46
N GLU A 218 -7.34 10.59 -16.08
CA GLU A 218 -7.20 10.70 -17.54
C GLU A 218 -5.77 10.42 -18.02
N ALA A 219 -4.77 10.58 -17.15
CA ALA A 219 -3.38 10.27 -17.45
C ALA A 219 -3.11 8.75 -17.45
N VAL A 220 -3.75 7.99 -16.55
CA VAL A 220 -3.56 6.55 -16.40
C VAL A 220 -3.75 5.77 -17.71
N PRO A 221 -4.89 5.85 -18.43
CA PRO A 221 -5.09 5.07 -19.65
C PRO A 221 -4.11 5.45 -20.76
N LEU A 222 -3.67 6.72 -20.82
CA LEU A 222 -2.66 7.16 -21.78
C LEU A 222 -1.28 6.56 -21.48
N LEU A 223 -0.92 6.46 -20.20
CA LEU A 223 0.34 5.85 -19.76
C LEU A 223 0.31 4.33 -19.89
N GLU A 224 -0.83 3.69 -19.63
CA GLU A 224 -1.01 2.25 -19.81
C GLU A 224 -0.86 1.86 -21.29
N GLU A 225 -1.52 2.61 -22.19
CA GLU A 225 -1.37 2.42 -23.63
C GLU A 225 0.11 2.62 -24.04
N ALA A 226 0.74 3.73 -23.67
CA ALA A 226 2.13 4.00 -24.04
C ALA A 226 3.12 2.97 -23.44
N ALA A 227 2.86 2.47 -22.22
CA ALA A 227 3.66 1.42 -21.59
C ALA A 227 3.52 0.08 -22.31
N GLY A 228 2.34 -0.23 -22.86
CA GLY A 228 2.13 -1.39 -23.72
C GLY A 228 2.99 -1.37 -25.00
N PHE A 229 3.30 -0.18 -25.52
CA PHE A 229 4.24 0.02 -26.63
C PHE A 229 5.72 0.11 -26.17
N GLY A 230 6.01 -0.12 -24.89
CA GLY A 230 7.35 -0.01 -24.31
C GLY A 230 7.92 1.41 -24.34
N ARG A 231 7.09 2.45 -24.46
CA ARG A 231 7.61 3.81 -24.64
C ARG A 231 8.41 4.28 -23.42
N PRO A 232 9.54 4.98 -23.62
CA PRO A 232 10.35 5.49 -22.52
C PRO A 232 9.51 6.31 -21.52
N HIS A 233 9.85 6.20 -20.24
CA HIS A 233 9.24 6.93 -19.11
C HIS A 233 7.78 6.59 -18.76
N SER A 234 7.01 5.99 -19.66
CA SER A 234 5.59 5.66 -19.46
C SER A 234 5.36 4.84 -18.18
N ALA A 235 6.08 3.73 -18.03
CA ALA A 235 5.99 2.84 -16.87
C ALA A 235 6.42 3.53 -15.56
N VAL A 236 7.45 4.38 -15.61
CA VAL A 236 7.96 5.14 -14.45
C VAL A 236 6.92 6.13 -13.94
N LEU A 237 6.28 6.88 -14.85
CA LEU A 237 5.21 7.81 -14.50
C LEU A 237 3.96 7.08 -14.00
N LEU A 238 3.61 5.96 -14.64
CA LEU A 238 2.48 5.13 -14.22
C LEU A 238 2.69 4.54 -12.82
N ASN A 239 3.90 4.07 -12.53
CA ASN A 239 4.25 3.51 -11.23
C ASN A 239 4.15 4.55 -10.12
N GLN A 240 4.49 5.82 -10.37
CA GLN A 240 4.31 6.91 -9.41
C GLN A 240 2.83 7.08 -9.00
N ILE A 241 1.93 7.10 -10.00
CA ILE A 241 0.48 7.20 -9.76
C ILE A 241 0.03 5.98 -8.95
N ARG A 242 0.38 4.77 -9.40
CA ARG A 242 0.00 3.51 -8.73
C ARG A 242 0.56 3.41 -7.31
N HIS A 243 1.73 3.97 -7.03
CA HIS A 243 2.31 3.98 -5.69
C HIS A 243 1.49 4.85 -4.74
N PHE A 244 1.09 6.06 -5.16
CA PHE A 244 0.21 6.90 -4.32
C PHE A 244 -1.21 6.34 -4.18
N LEU A 245 -1.71 5.57 -5.15
CA LEU A 245 -2.99 4.85 -5.01
C LEU A 245 -2.89 3.64 -4.06
N ALA A 246 -1.69 3.05 -3.91
CA ALA A 246 -1.42 1.87 -3.10
C ALA A 246 -0.07 1.98 -2.35
N PRO A 247 0.06 2.90 -1.37
CA PRO A 247 1.34 3.30 -0.76
C PRO A 247 2.07 2.18 0.01
N GLY A 248 1.37 1.09 0.36
CA GLY A 248 1.97 -0.08 1.02
C GLY A 248 2.66 -1.07 0.07
N HIS A 249 2.64 -0.85 -1.25
CA HIS A 249 3.24 -1.77 -2.23
C HIS A 249 4.54 -1.22 -2.78
N SER A 250 5.59 -2.04 -2.79
CA SER A 250 6.85 -1.69 -3.43
C SER A 250 6.67 -1.50 -4.94
N ARG A 251 7.40 -0.53 -5.49
CA ARG A 251 7.45 -0.22 -6.93
C ARG A 251 8.89 0.06 -7.33
N GLY A 252 9.26 -0.37 -8.53
CA GLY A 252 10.56 -0.03 -9.13
C GLY A 252 10.45 1.16 -10.07
N TYR A 253 11.52 1.95 -10.12
CA TYR A 253 11.69 3.10 -11.01
C TYR A 253 12.86 2.92 -11.99
N GLY A 254 13.36 1.69 -12.13
CA GLY A 254 14.38 1.34 -13.12
C GLY A 254 15.66 2.15 -12.95
N SER A 255 16.17 2.72 -14.04
CA SER A 255 17.43 3.44 -14.06
C SER A 255 17.35 4.89 -13.54
N LEU A 256 16.20 5.33 -12.99
CA LEU A 256 16.11 6.69 -12.42
C LEU A 256 17.09 6.91 -11.26
N VAL A 257 17.46 5.85 -10.55
CA VAL A 257 18.49 5.88 -9.50
C VAL A 257 19.89 6.23 -10.02
N ALA A 258 20.14 6.17 -11.33
CA ALA A 258 21.41 6.63 -11.90
C ALA A 258 21.52 8.16 -11.97
N ASP A 259 20.39 8.87 -12.00
CA ASP A 259 20.35 10.32 -12.18
C ASP A 259 20.29 11.02 -10.82
N ALA A 260 21.32 11.81 -10.53
CA ALA A 260 21.46 12.54 -9.27
C ALA A 260 20.29 13.49 -8.96
N ARG A 261 19.51 13.91 -9.97
CA ARG A 261 18.31 14.73 -9.77
C ARG A 261 17.16 13.98 -9.13
N TYR A 262 17.04 12.68 -9.41
CA TYR A 262 15.94 11.83 -8.92
C TYR A 262 16.35 10.94 -7.74
N LEU A 263 17.66 10.71 -7.58
CA LEU A 263 18.20 9.84 -6.52
C LEU A 263 17.61 10.12 -5.13
N PRO A 264 17.49 11.38 -4.65
CA PRO A 264 16.93 11.66 -3.30
C PRO A 264 15.44 11.32 -3.15
N GLU A 265 14.69 11.24 -4.25
CA GLU A 265 13.26 10.94 -4.27
C GLU A 265 12.99 9.44 -4.45
N VAL A 266 13.86 8.75 -5.19
CA VAL A 266 13.65 7.37 -5.64
C VAL A 266 14.32 6.34 -4.72
N LEU A 267 15.59 6.54 -4.39
CA LEU A 267 16.39 5.56 -3.65
C LEU A 267 15.78 5.21 -2.28
N PRO A 268 15.33 6.18 -1.46
CA PRO A 268 14.72 5.88 -0.16
C PRO A 268 13.42 5.07 -0.28
N VAL A 269 12.64 5.34 -1.33
CA VAL A 269 11.36 4.65 -1.57
C VAL A 269 11.59 3.21 -2.03
N GLU A 270 12.58 2.95 -2.89
CA GLU A 270 12.95 1.58 -3.27
C GLU A 270 13.59 0.80 -2.11
N ALA A 271 14.16 1.48 -1.11
CA ALA A 271 14.74 0.87 0.09
C ALA A 271 13.69 0.40 1.12
N VAL A 272 12.44 0.90 1.07
CA VAL A 272 11.38 0.55 2.05
C VAL A 272 11.08 -0.95 2.06
N GLY A 273 10.97 -1.57 0.87
CA GLY A 273 10.70 -3.01 0.75
C GLY A 273 11.81 -3.87 1.37
N PRO A 274 13.06 -3.76 0.89
CA PRO A 274 14.21 -4.47 1.47
C PRO A 274 14.40 -4.22 2.96
N ALA A 275 14.13 -3.00 3.46
CA ALA A 275 14.21 -2.69 4.87
C ALA A 275 13.21 -3.49 5.73
N GLN A 276 12.05 -3.86 5.18
CA GLN A 276 11.02 -4.65 5.87
C GLN A 276 11.25 -6.17 5.78
N GLU A 277 11.99 -6.66 4.78
CA GLU A 277 12.25 -8.09 4.54
C GLU A 277 13.43 -8.67 5.35
N GLN A 278 13.51 -8.34 6.64
CA GLN A 278 14.60 -8.64 7.58
C GLN A 278 14.97 -10.14 7.72
N TRP A 279 14.12 -11.04 7.25
CA TRP A 279 14.26 -12.49 7.42
C TRP A 279 14.95 -13.22 6.27
N ARG A 280 15.25 -12.52 5.15
CA ARG A 280 15.89 -13.12 3.97
C ARG A 280 17.41 -12.93 4.03
N ALA A 281 18.13 -13.99 4.38
CA ALA A 281 19.60 -13.99 4.33
C ALA A 281 20.09 -13.65 2.91
N GLY A 282 20.96 -12.64 2.78
CA GLY A 282 21.52 -12.19 1.49
C GLY A 282 20.65 -11.20 0.70
N GLY A 283 19.49 -10.80 1.21
CA GLY A 283 18.60 -9.83 0.54
C GLY A 283 19.24 -8.46 0.33
N ASP A 284 19.98 -7.97 1.33
CA ASP A 284 20.66 -6.67 1.28
C ASP A 284 21.74 -6.63 0.20
N GLU A 285 22.62 -7.63 0.17
CA GLU A 285 23.69 -7.73 -0.82
C GLU A 285 23.13 -7.82 -2.24
N HIS A 286 22.04 -8.58 -2.42
CA HIS A 286 21.37 -8.66 -3.70
C HIS A 286 20.78 -7.31 -4.12
N TRP A 287 20.08 -6.61 -3.22
CA TRP A 287 19.51 -5.30 -3.51
C TRP A 287 20.58 -4.25 -3.80
N LEU A 288 21.65 -4.20 -3.00
CA LEU A 288 22.79 -3.31 -3.22
C LEU A 288 23.48 -3.57 -4.55
N GLY A 289 23.66 -4.85 -4.92
CA GLY A 289 24.17 -5.25 -6.22
C GLY A 289 23.28 -4.78 -7.36
N MET A 290 21.95 -4.92 -7.25
CA MET A 290 21.00 -4.40 -8.22
C MET A 290 21.04 -2.87 -8.33
N MET A 291 21.09 -2.14 -7.22
CA MET A 291 21.18 -0.67 -7.23
C MET A 291 22.47 -0.20 -7.89
N ALA A 292 23.61 -0.84 -7.58
CA ALA A 292 24.88 -0.55 -8.22
C ALA A 292 24.86 -0.83 -9.73
N ALA A 293 24.26 -1.95 -10.16
CA ALA A 293 24.09 -2.28 -11.57
C ALA A 293 23.21 -1.26 -12.32
N ARG A 294 22.26 -0.62 -11.62
CA ARG A 294 21.42 0.47 -12.15
C ARG A 294 22.08 1.85 -12.05
N GLY A 295 23.33 1.94 -11.60
CA GLY A 295 24.10 3.19 -11.55
C GLY A 295 23.98 4.00 -10.26
N ALA A 296 23.35 3.46 -9.21
CA ALA A 296 23.37 4.10 -7.89
C ALA A 296 24.71 3.85 -7.18
N GLY A 297 25.20 4.83 -6.44
CA GLY A 297 26.39 4.65 -5.59
C GLY A 297 26.09 3.64 -4.48
N ARG A 298 26.86 2.55 -4.41
CA ARG A 298 26.64 1.47 -3.43
C ARG A 298 26.67 1.98 -1.98
N GLU A 299 27.63 2.82 -1.62
CA GLU A 299 27.73 3.41 -0.27
C GLU A 299 26.50 4.26 0.07
N ALA A 300 25.99 5.04 -0.89
CA ALA A 300 24.78 5.84 -0.69
C ALA A 300 23.54 4.96 -0.54
N ALA A 301 23.44 3.88 -1.32
CA ALA A 301 22.37 2.90 -1.20
C ALA A 301 22.39 2.17 0.15
N GLU A 302 23.57 1.78 0.63
CA GLU A 302 23.76 1.16 1.94
C GLU A 302 23.40 2.11 3.09
N ALA A 303 23.84 3.37 3.02
CA ALA A 303 23.50 4.38 4.01
C ALA A 303 21.98 4.62 4.07
N VAL A 304 21.32 4.83 2.92
CA VAL A 304 19.87 5.04 2.87
C VAL A 304 19.09 3.81 3.34
N LEU A 305 19.54 2.60 2.98
CA LEU A 305 18.92 1.36 3.46
C LEU A 305 18.99 1.26 4.99
N GLY A 306 20.14 1.58 5.58
CA GLY A 306 20.32 1.66 7.03
C GLY A 306 19.38 2.68 7.68
N GLU A 307 19.32 3.89 7.15
CA GLU A 307 18.45 4.96 7.67
C GLU A 307 16.96 4.61 7.59
N VAL A 308 16.52 4.02 6.48
CA VAL A 308 15.10 3.60 6.30
C VAL A 308 14.78 2.44 7.24
N ARG A 309 15.69 1.49 7.40
CA ARG A 309 15.56 0.35 8.31
C ARG A 309 15.48 0.78 9.78
N ASP A 310 16.35 1.69 10.18
CA ASP A 310 16.39 2.22 11.54
C ASP A 310 15.25 3.20 11.82
N GLY A 311 14.50 3.59 10.77
CA GLY A 311 13.43 4.59 10.88
C GLY A 311 13.96 5.99 11.18
N THR A 312 15.19 6.29 10.79
CA THR A 312 15.86 7.57 10.98
C THR A 312 15.89 8.43 9.72
N TYR A 313 15.62 7.83 8.54
CA TYR A 313 15.53 8.56 7.28
C TYR A 313 14.58 9.77 7.42
N ARG A 314 14.99 10.90 6.85
CA ARG A 314 14.24 12.14 6.88
C ARG A 314 14.10 12.69 5.48
N TYR A 315 12.86 12.77 4.99
CA TYR A 315 12.59 13.46 3.74
C TYR A 315 12.71 14.97 3.96
N ALA A 316 13.70 15.59 3.31
CA ALA A 316 14.02 17.00 3.48
C ALA A 316 14.35 17.66 2.13
N PRO A 317 13.37 17.79 1.22
CA PRO A 317 13.58 18.47 -0.05
C PRO A 317 13.87 19.96 0.18
N ALA A 318 14.38 20.66 -0.84
CA ALA A 318 14.67 22.08 -0.74
C ALA A 318 13.42 22.96 -0.89
N GLY A 319 13.58 24.28 -0.68
CA GLY A 319 12.58 25.28 -1.04
C GLY A 319 11.37 25.37 -0.09
N ALA A 320 10.27 25.92 -0.60
CA ALA A 320 9.04 26.12 0.17
C ALA A 320 8.38 24.80 0.58
N TRP A 321 8.39 23.82 -0.32
CA TRP A 321 7.94 22.45 -0.03
C TRP A 321 8.74 21.82 1.11
N GLY A 322 10.07 21.92 1.08
CA GLY A 322 10.95 21.47 2.16
C GLY A 322 10.60 22.00 3.55
N ARG A 323 10.31 23.30 3.64
CA ARG A 323 9.89 23.92 4.91
C ARG A 323 8.57 23.36 5.43
N ALA A 324 7.59 23.18 4.54
CA ALA A 324 6.31 22.59 4.88
C ALA A 324 6.44 21.12 5.29
N VAL A 325 7.30 20.35 4.62
CA VAL A 325 7.64 18.97 5.02
C VAL A 325 8.25 18.95 6.42
N GLY A 326 9.17 19.88 6.72
CA GLY A 326 9.74 20.03 8.06
C GLY A 326 8.68 20.32 9.12
N GLU A 327 7.81 21.30 8.89
CA GLU A 327 6.71 21.67 9.79
C GLU A 327 5.72 20.51 9.99
N ALA A 328 5.32 19.85 8.91
CA ALA A 328 4.43 18.70 8.96
C ALA A 328 5.05 17.56 9.77
N ARG A 329 6.34 17.28 9.57
CA ARG A 329 7.04 16.23 10.32
C ARG A 329 7.12 16.56 11.81
N GLU A 330 7.35 17.83 12.13
CA GLU A 330 7.36 18.35 13.51
C GLU A 330 5.99 18.24 14.18
N ALA A 331 4.89 18.46 13.45
CA ALA A 331 3.54 18.24 13.95
C ALA A 331 3.23 16.75 14.12
N ALA A 332 3.54 15.93 13.10
CA ALA A 332 3.24 14.50 13.08
C ALA A 332 4.01 13.72 14.14
N ARG A 333 5.28 14.05 14.42
CA ARG A 333 6.08 13.39 15.47
C ARG A 333 5.48 13.57 16.87
N TRP A 334 4.63 14.57 17.06
CA TRP A 334 3.90 14.80 18.31
C TRP A 334 2.44 14.34 18.25
N GLY A 335 2.03 13.63 17.20
CA GLY A 335 0.69 13.08 17.05
C GLY A 335 -0.33 13.99 16.37
N ALA A 336 0.04 15.20 15.94
CA ALA A 336 -0.85 16.10 15.21
C ALA A 336 -0.90 15.75 13.71
N CYS A 337 -1.29 14.50 13.40
CA CYS A 337 -1.23 13.90 12.06
C CYS A 337 -2.13 14.61 11.02
N ASP A 338 -3.35 15.00 11.42
CA ASP A 338 -4.26 15.72 10.52
C ASP A 338 -3.82 17.18 10.27
N ALA A 339 -3.18 17.81 11.26
CA ALA A 339 -2.57 19.12 11.06
C ALA A 339 -1.36 19.05 10.13
N ALA A 340 -0.50 18.04 10.32
CA ALA A 340 0.62 17.76 9.44
C ALA A 340 0.18 17.56 7.98
N TRP A 341 -0.89 16.79 7.77
CA TRP A 341 -1.43 16.57 6.42
C TRP A 341 -1.92 17.87 5.77
N ARG A 342 -2.64 18.72 6.52
CA ARG A 342 -3.09 20.02 6.00
C ARG A 342 -1.92 20.89 5.56
N VAL A 343 -0.83 20.93 6.33
CA VAL A 343 0.41 21.65 5.97
C VAL A 343 1.00 21.12 4.66
N LEU A 344 1.11 19.80 4.50
CA LEU A 344 1.60 19.18 3.26
C LEU A 344 0.68 19.53 2.08
N ARG A 345 -0.62 19.31 2.21
CA ARG A 345 -1.61 19.59 1.17
C ARG A 345 -1.54 21.04 0.70
N ASP A 346 -1.54 21.99 1.62
CA ASP A 346 -1.57 23.42 1.31
C ASP A 346 -0.24 23.89 0.66
N ALA A 347 0.86 23.17 0.91
CA ALA A 347 2.17 23.45 0.31
C ALA A 347 2.42 22.73 -1.02
N LEU A 348 1.63 21.72 -1.38
CA LEU A 348 1.88 20.85 -2.53
C LEU A 348 1.89 21.61 -3.87
N ALA A 349 1.09 22.67 -4.00
CA ALA A 349 1.11 23.53 -5.19
C ALA A 349 2.47 24.22 -5.42
N ARG A 350 3.28 24.38 -4.36
CA ARG A 350 4.62 24.97 -4.37
C ARG A 350 5.74 23.92 -4.48
N TRP A 351 5.39 22.64 -4.64
CA TRP A 351 6.37 21.60 -4.94
C TRP A 351 6.96 21.82 -6.33
N GLU A 352 8.29 21.81 -6.42
CA GLU A 352 9.03 21.95 -7.67
C GLU A 352 9.49 20.57 -8.14
N GLN A 353 9.20 20.25 -9.41
CA GLN A 353 9.62 18.99 -10.02
C GLN A 353 11.15 18.97 -10.20
N PRO A 354 11.88 17.98 -9.66
CA PRO A 354 13.33 17.86 -9.89
C PRO A 354 13.70 17.63 -11.36
N GLY A 355 12.77 17.08 -12.13
CA GLY A 355 12.89 16.88 -13.58
C GLY A 355 11.60 16.28 -14.15
N PRO A 356 11.51 16.11 -15.48
CA PRO A 356 10.27 15.68 -16.16
C PRO A 356 9.82 14.27 -15.77
N LEU A 357 10.68 13.45 -15.17
CA LEU A 357 10.34 12.08 -14.80
C LEU A 357 9.75 11.96 -13.40
N LEU A 358 9.57 13.06 -12.67
CA LEU A 358 8.84 13.08 -11.41
C LEU A 358 7.58 13.92 -11.52
N ILE A 359 6.46 13.29 -11.18
CA ILE A 359 5.15 13.93 -11.13
C ILE A 359 4.59 13.98 -9.72
N VAL A 360 5.26 13.42 -8.71
CA VAL A 360 4.87 13.46 -7.29
C VAL A 360 6.12 13.53 -6.40
N PRO A 361 6.02 14.07 -5.16
CA PRO A 361 7.10 14.02 -4.17
C PRO A 361 7.24 12.60 -3.60
N LEU A 362 7.87 11.71 -4.37
CA LEU A 362 8.00 10.28 -4.05
C LEU A 362 8.64 10.03 -2.67
N GLY A 363 9.70 10.77 -2.34
CA GLY A 363 10.49 10.57 -1.12
C GLY A 363 9.68 10.73 0.17
N LEU A 364 8.51 11.37 0.10
CA LEU A 364 7.56 11.45 1.22
C LEU A 364 7.14 10.07 1.73
N LEU A 365 7.01 9.08 0.82
CA LEU A 365 6.58 7.71 1.17
C LEU A 365 7.61 6.95 2.01
N ALA A 366 8.89 7.34 1.91
CA ALA A 366 9.98 6.71 2.65
C ALA A 366 10.19 7.31 4.04
N ASP A 367 9.66 8.49 4.33
CA ASP A 367 9.80 9.08 5.67
C ASP A 367 8.98 8.26 6.68
N PRO A 368 9.59 7.79 7.78
CA PRO A 368 8.93 6.90 8.72
C PRO A 368 7.82 7.57 9.54
N VAL A 369 7.83 8.91 9.64
CA VAL A 369 6.83 9.71 10.35
C VAL A 369 5.75 10.20 9.38
N LEU A 370 6.14 10.66 8.18
CA LEU A 370 5.19 11.22 7.20
C LEU A 370 4.62 10.19 6.22
N GLY A 371 5.38 9.18 5.84
CA GLY A 371 4.96 8.12 4.92
C GLY A 371 3.65 7.44 5.32
N PRO A 372 3.45 7.06 6.60
CA PRO A 372 2.18 6.50 7.07
C PRO A 372 0.98 7.44 6.85
N LEU A 373 1.19 8.77 6.85
CA LEU A 373 0.11 9.74 6.61
C LEU A 373 -0.42 9.67 5.17
N VAL A 374 0.35 9.14 4.23
CA VAL A 374 -0.09 8.94 2.85
C VAL A 374 -0.93 7.66 2.79
N THR A 375 -2.20 7.76 3.17
CA THR A 375 -3.20 6.70 2.96
C THR A 375 -3.63 6.65 1.49
N ALA A 376 -4.37 5.63 1.05
CA ALA A 376 -4.89 5.57 -0.32
C ALA A 376 -5.77 6.79 -0.67
N GLU A 377 -6.56 7.30 0.27
CA GLU A 377 -7.42 8.48 0.08
C GLU A 377 -6.59 9.76 -0.04
N ARG A 378 -5.62 9.94 0.86
CA ARG A 378 -4.68 11.05 0.83
C ARG A 378 -3.75 11.01 -0.38
N GLY A 379 -3.41 9.82 -0.86
CA GLY A 379 -2.66 9.63 -2.08
C GLY A 379 -3.45 10.05 -3.32
N ARG A 380 -4.76 9.75 -3.38
CA ARG A 380 -5.66 10.31 -4.41
C ARG A 380 -5.73 11.83 -4.34
N GLU A 381 -5.79 12.41 -3.13
CA GLU A 381 -5.78 13.86 -2.95
C GLU A 381 -4.48 14.49 -3.49
N VAL A 382 -3.31 13.90 -3.23
CA VAL A 382 -2.02 14.35 -3.80
C VAL A 382 -2.06 14.30 -5.32
N LEU A 383 -2.51 13.17 -5.88
CA LEU A 383 -2.58 12.98 -7.33
C LEU A 383 -3.55 13.95 -8.01
N ALA A 384 -4.65 14.28 -7.32
CA ALA A 384 -5.68 15.19 -7.78
C ALA A 384 -5.36 16.68 -7.52
N THR A 385 -4.33 16.98 -6.72
CA THR A 385 -3.89 18.36 -6.46
C THR A 385 -2.98 18.85 -7.59
N PRO A 386 -3.31 19.99 -8.24
CA PRO A 386 -2.42 20.64 -9.20
C PRO A 386 -1.11 21.09 -8.54
N ARG A 387 0.03 20.87 -9.22
CA ARG A 387 1.37 21.08 -8.65
C ARG A 387 2.40 21.44 -9.71
N ALA A 388 3.61 21.78 -9.26
CA ALA A 388 4.71 22.21 -10.14
C ALA A 388 4.35 23.39 -11.07
N GLY A 389 3.58 24.35 -10.56
CA GLY A 389 3.14 25.54 -11.31
C GLY A 389 1.98 25.31 -12.28
N HIS A 390 1.41 24.10 -12.34
CA HIS A 390 0.24 23.82 -13.15
C HIS A 390 -1.08 24.17 -12.43
N THR A 391 -2.08 24.59 -13.21
CA THR A 391 -3.43 24.90 -12.74
C THR A 391 -4.40 23.76 -13.06
N GLY A 392 -5.35 23.49 -12.17
CA GLY A 392 -6.40 22.50 -12.35
C GLY A 392 -7.48 22.64 -11.28
N PRO A 393 -8.50 21.75 -11.27
CA PRO A 393 -9.53 21.76 -10.24
C PRO A 393 -8.91 21.45 -8.87
N ALA A 394 -9.36 22.15 -7.83
CA ALA A 394 -8.99 21.80 -6.47
C ALA A 394 -9.71 20.50 -6.08
N PRO A 395 -8.99 19.48 -5.55
CA PRO A 395 -9.63 18.25 -5.12
C PRO A 395 -10.49 18.48 -3.87
N GLN A 396 -11.44 17.56 -3.65
CA GLN A 396 -12.15 17.50 -2.37
C GLN A 396 -11.16 17.10 -1.28
N ALA A 397 -11.17 17.86 -0.17
CA ALA A 397 -10.33 17.55 0.98
C ALA A 397 -10.72 16.21 1.59
N VAL A 398 -9.72 15.37 1.87
CA VAL A 398 -9.94 14.11 2.58
C VAL A 398 -10.30 14.43 4.05
N PRO A 399 -11.28 13.73 4.65
CA PRO A 399 -11.60 13.87 6.06
C PRO A 399 -10.39 13.64 6.99
N ALA A 400 -10.49 14.16 8.21
CA ALA A 400 -9.56 13.85 9.29
C ALA A 400 -9.52 12.34 9.56
N LEU A 401 -8.33 11.80 9.83
CA LEU A 401 -8.16 10.38 10.19
C LEU A 401 -8.55 10.13 11.64
N ASP A 402 -8.35 11.11 12.50
CA ASP A 402 -8.61 10.98 13.93
C ASP A 402 -10.09 11.27 14.25
N PRO A 403 -10.80 10.34 14.93
CA PRO A 403 -12.12 10.64 15.47
C PRO A 403 -12.00 11.64 16.64
N PRO A 404 -13.03 12.45 16.91
CA PRO A 404 -13.00 13.39 18.02
C PRO A 404 -12.97 12.68 19.38
N GLY A 405 -12.27 13.28 20.34
CA GLY A 405 -12.28 12.86 21.75
C GLY A 405 -11.62 11.51 22.02
N LEU A 406 -12.23 10.73 22.91
CA LEU A 406 -11.65 9.51 23.49
C LEU A 406 -12.49 8.23 23.28
N ALA A 407 -13.75 8.37 22.83
CA ALA A 407 -14.72 7.28 22.77
C ALA A 407 -14.24 6.05 21.97
N TRP A 408 -13.39 6.28 20.97
CA TRP A 408 -12.83 5.24 20.11
C TRP A 408 -11.99 4.21 20.89
N LEU A 409 -11.47 4.54 22.08
CA LEU A 409 -10.74 3.60 22.94
C LEU A 409 -11.63 2.48 23.50
N ALA A 410 -12.95 2.69 23.56
CA ALA A 410 -13.92 1.69 24.00
C ALA A 410 -14.46 0.82 22.84
N GLU A 411 -14.12 1.15 21.58
CA GLU A 411 -14.54 0.36 20.42
C GLU A 411 -13.95 -1.05 20.46
N PRO A 412 -14.71 -2.09 20.05
CA PRO A 412 -14.17 -3.44 19.93
C PRO A 412 -12.95 -3.46 19.01
N ALA A 413 -11.93 -4.20 19.41
CA ALA A 413 -10.74 -4.44 18.62
C ALA A 413 -11.11 -4.99 17.23
N ARG A 414 -11.07 -4.14 16.19
CA ARG A 414 -11.31 -4.59 14.79
C ARG A 414 -10.13 -5.39 14.24
N PHE A 415 -8.95 -5.26 14.85
CA PHE A 415 -7.71 -5.92 14.43
C PHE A 415 -6.99 -6.58 15.61
N PRO A 416 -6.18 -7.63 15.38
CA PRO A 416 -5.35 -8.28 16.42
C PRO A 416 -4.38 -7.32 17.13
N ARG A 417 -4.12 -6.14 16.55
CA ARG A 417 -3.22 -5.09 17.06
C ARG A 417 -3.94 -3.94 17.78
N SER A 418 -5.19 -4.13 18.21
CA SER A 418 -5.92 -3.09 18.95
C SER A 418 -5.67 -3.19 20.46
N PHE A 419 -6.00 -2.14 21.22
CA PHE A 419 -5.86 -2.01 22.68
C PHE A 419 -6.76 -2.95 23.51
N GLY A 420 -6.97 -4.19 23.06
CA GLY A 420 -7.98 -5.14 23.57
C GLY A 420 -7.67 -5.76 24.93
N GLY A 421 -6.64 -5.28 25.66
CA GLY A 421 -6.24 -5.77 26.98
C GLY A 421 -6.21 -4.69 28.07
N GLY A 422 -6.68 -3.48 27.77
CA GLY A 422 -6.60 -2.31 28.67
C GLY A 422 -5.56 -1.29 28.24
N TYR A 423 -5.67 -0.09 28.79
CA TYR A 423 -4.77 1.04 28.52
C TYR A 423 -4.67 1.95 29.75
N ARG A 424 -3.62 2.75 29.78
CA ARG A 424 -3.44 3.83 30.74
C ARG A 424 -2.90 5.08 30.05
N CYS A 425 -3.31 6.24 30.55
CA CYS A 425 -2.90 7.50 29.99
C CYS A 425 -2.79 8.58 31.06
N VAL A 426 -1.81 9.47 30.86
CA VAL A 426 -1.61 10.69 31.64
C VAL A 426 -1.73 11.87 30.69
N TRP A 427 -2.52 12.87 31.04
CA TRP A 427 -2.53 14.18 30.39
C TRP A 427 -2.00 15.23 31.34
N VAL A 428 -1.19 16.17 30.83
CA VAL A 428 -0.65 17.31 31.60
C VAL A 428 -0.86 18.59 30.81
N GLU A 429 -1.56 19.55 31.42
CA GLU A 429 -1.93 20.81 30.79
C GLU A 429 -0.77 21.81 30.80
N GLY A 430 -0.58 22.54 29.69
CA GLY A 430 0.41 23.61 29.59
C GLY A 430 1.86 23.13 29.56
N VAL A 431 2.09 21.83 29.39
CA VAL A 431 3.41 21.21 29.36
C VAL A 431 3.73 20.71 27.95
N GLU A 432 4.96 20.94 27.50
CA GLU A 432 5.47 20.35 26.27
C GLU A 432 5.76 18.85 26.45
N PRO A 433 5.46 17.97 25.47
CA PRO A 433 5.66 16.53 25.62
C PRO A 433 7.10 16.14 26.00
N ALA A 434 8.09 16.93 25.57
CA ALA A 434 9.50 16.78 25.92
C ALA A 434 9.81 16.87 27.42
N ARG A 435 8.90 17.42 28.23
CA ARG A 435 9.06 17.54 29.69
C ARG A 435 8.43 16.39 30.46
N LEU A 436 7.61 15.54 29.82
CA LEU A 436 6.96 14.41 30.49
C LEU A 436 7.94 13.44 31.17
N PRO A 437 9.11 13.11 30.60
CA PRO A 437 10.08 12.27 31.31
C PRO A 437 10.55 12.86 32.64
N GLY A 438 10.68 14.19 32.75
CA GLY A 438 11.06 14.84 34.00
C GLY A 438 9.94 14.84 35.06
N LEU A 439 8.69 14.63 34.66
CA LEU A 439 7.53 14.60 35.55
C LEU A 439 7.21 13.17 36.01
N ILE A 440 7.19 12.21 35.09
CA ILE A 440 6.72 10.83 35.37
C ILE A 440 7.70 9.75 34.91
N GLY A 441 8.82 10.11 34.28
CA GLY A 441 9.86 9.18 33.84
C GLY A 441 10.70 8.66 35.00
N GLU A 442 11.27 7.46 34.82
CA GLU A 442 12.29 6.91 35.73
C GLU A 442 13.55 7.79 35.76
N ASP A 443 14.41 7.56 36.75
CA ASP A 443 15.63 8.36 36.90
C ASP A 443 16.50 8.26 35.64
N GLY A 444 16.76 9.40 35.00
CA GLY A 444 17.51 9.47 33.75
C GLY A 444 16.68 9.17 32.49
N ALA A 445 15.35 9.07 32.57
CA ALA A 445 14.49 8.85 31.40
C ALA A 445 14.64 9.98 30.36
N VAL A 446 14.87 9.59 29.12
CA VAL A 446 14.94 10.49 27.95
C VAL A 446 13.95 9.99 26.90
N LEU A 447 13.37 10.94 26.14
CA LEU A 447 12.54 10.58 24.99
C LEU A 447 13.38 9.89 23.91
N SER A 448 12.87 8.76 23.43
CA SER A 448 13.39 8.09 22.25
C SER A 448 13.08 8.87 20.96
N GLY A 449 13.68 8.45 19.84
CA GLY A 449 13.21 8.87 18.52
C GLY A 449 11.80 8.33 18.23
N PRO A 450 11.07 8.87 17.23
CA PRO A 450 9.74 8.38 16.89
C PRO A 450 9.73 6.91 16.48
N VAL A 451 9.05 6.08 17.26
CA VAL A 451 8.89 4.64 17.02
C VAL A 451 7.41 4.29 17.01
N ARG A 452 7.05 3.13 16.44
CA ARG A 452 5.68 2.62 16.57
C ARG A 452 5.45 2.23 18.03
N PRO A 453 4.39 2.73 18.70
CA PRO A 453 4.13 2.40 20.10
C PRO A 453 4.08 0.89 20.36
N PHE A 454 3.50 0.11 19.44
CA PHE A 454 3.49 -1.34 19.49
C PHE A 454 4.89 -1.97 19.51
N ASP A 455 5.79 -1.51 18.64
CA ASP A 455 7.16 -2.05 18.56
C ASP A 455 7.97 -1.71 19.82
N ALA A 456 7.78 -0.50 20.37
CA ALA A 456 8.40 -0.10 21.63
C ALA A 456 7.93 -0.97 22.81
N ALA A 457 6.62 -1.20 22.93
CA ALA A 457 6.05 -2.04 23.99
C ALA A 457 6.49 -3.51 23.88
N ARG A 458 6.67 -4.01 22.65
CA ARG A 458 7.16 -5.37 22.38
C ARG A 458 8.64 -5.54 22.69
N ALA A 459 9.45 -4.51 22.46
CA ALA A 459 10.89 -4.51 22.74
C ALA A 459 11.23 -4.20 24.21
N ALA A 460 10.27 -3.69 24.98
CA ALA A 460 10.45 -3.34 26.38
C ALA A 460 10.83 -4.55 27.24
N ARG A 461 11.96 -4.45 27.97
CA ARG A 461 12.38 -5.45 28.96
C ARG A 461 11.34 -5.55 30.08
N ARG A 462 11.02 -6.77 30.50
CA ARG A 462 10.13 -7.05 31.64
C ARG A 462 10.88 -6.87 32.98
N PRO A 463 10.18 -6.71 34.12
CA PRO A 463 10.83 -6.58 35.43
C PRO A 463 11.87 -7.67 35.73
N HIS A 464 11.54 -8.95 35.50
CA HIS A 464 12.49 -10.07 35.69
C HIS A 464 13.69 -10.04 34.74
N GLU A 465 13.63 -9.27 33.67
CA GLU A 465 14.75 -9.09 32.76
C GLU A 465 15.63 -7.92 33.22
N ARG A 466 15.19 -7.02 34.12
CA ARG A 466 15.90 -5.79 34.55
C ARG A 466 16.47 -5.87 35.97
N GLU A 467 16.78 -7.07 36.46
CA GLU A 467 17.39 -7.25 37.79
C GLU A 467 18.75 -6.54 37.92
N ASP A 468 19.50 -6.45 36.81
CA ASP A 468 20.77 -5.73 36.69
C ASP A 468 20.63 -4.22 36.91
N GLU A 469 19.44 -3.68 36.71
CA GLU A 469 19.09 -2.28 36.89
C GLU A 469 18.45 -2.01 38.27
N GLY A 470 18.35 -3.03 39.13
CA GLY A 470 17.72 -2.94 40.44
C GLY A 470 16.20 -2.78 40.40
N VAL A 471 15.54 -3.21 39.32
CA VAL A 471 14.07 -3.19 39.19
C VAL A 471 13.49 -4.39 39.92
N GLU A 472 12.60 -4.14 40.87
CA GLU A 472 11.91 -5.19 41.62
C GLU A 472 10.75 -5.82 40.83
N LEU A 473 10.44 -7.09 41.07
CA LEU A 473 9.40 -7.84 40.32
C LEU A 473 7.99 -7.27 40.46
N TRP A 474 7.72 -6.49 41.51
CA TRP A 474 6.43 -5.83 41.74
C TRP A 474 6.31 -4.47 41.04
N GLU A 475 7.41 -3.92 40.52
CA GLU A 475 7.42 -2.61 39.87
C GLU A 475 6.76 -2.66 38.50
N ASP A 476 5.89 -1.68 38.25
CA ASP A 476 5.22 -1.47 36.97
C ASP A 476 5.72 -0.19 36.30
N ARG A 477 6.86 -0.32 35.60
CA ARG A 477 7.47 0.74 34.80
C ARG A 477 6.98 0.66 33.36
N ALA A 478 6.02 1.52 33.03
CA ALA A 478 5.38 1.58 31.73
C ALA A 478 6.33 2.09 30.64
N VAL A 479 6.25 1.55 29.42
CA VAL A 479 6.80 2.23 28.24
C VAL A 479 5.64 2.98 27.59
N VAL A 480 5.64 4.31 27.72
CA VAL A 480 4.57 5.18 27.23
C VAL A 480 4.98 5.89 25.94
N ALA A 481 4.04 6.05 25.02
CA ALA A 481 4.15 6.95 23.88
C ALA A 481 3.75 8.38 24.29
N ALA A 482 4.54 9.36 23.88
CA ALA A 482 4.38 10.76 24.28
C ALA A 482 4.00 11.65 23.10
N GLY A 483 3.05 12.56 23.29
CA GLY A 483 2.58 13.45 22.23
C GLY A 483 1.77 14.64 22.74
N ARG A 484 1.21 15.41 21.80
CA ARG A 484 0.26 16.49 22.05
C ARG A 484 -1.15 16.03 21.71
N ALA A 485 -2.09 16.38 22.57
CA ALA A 485 -3.52 16.28 22.32
C ALA A 485 -4.08 17.68 22.02
N GLU A 486 -5.37 17.75 21.67
CA GLU A 486 -6.04 19.05 21.55
C GLU A 486 -5.99 19.83 22.87
N GLY A 487 -6.10 21.15 22.81
CA GLY A 487 -6.23 21.99 24.00
C GLY A 487 -5.03 21.96 24.96
N ALA A 488 -3.84 22.40 24.53
CA ALA A 488 -2.66 22.57 25.39
C ALA A 488 -2.25 21.36 26.27
N TRP A 489 -2.77 20.16 25.98
CA TRP A 489 -2.48 18.93 26.70
C TRP A 489 -1.31 18.19 26.05
N ALA A 490 -0.30 17.84 26.84
CA ALA A 490 0.61 16.75 26.49
C ALA A 490 0.10 15.44 27.09
N PHE A 491 0.30 14.33 26.38
CA PHE A 491 -0.11 13.01 26.85
C PHE A 491 1.06 12.03 26.91
N ALA A 492 0.96 11.07 27.82
CA ALA A 492 1.73 9.84 27.85
C ALA A 492 0.75 8.66 27.85
N PHE A 493 0.85 7.74 26.89
CA PHE A 493 -0.12 6.66 26.66
C PHE A 493 0.56 5.30 26.56
N ASP A 494 -0.01 4.31 27.22
CA ASP A 494 0.39 2.90 27.14
C ASP A 494 -0.86 2.02 26.95
N GLY A 495 -0.89 1.25 25.88
CA GLY A 495 -2.00 0.33 25.57
C GLY A 495 -1.56 -1.01 24.97
N TYR A 496 -0.25 -1.28 24.97
CA TYR A 496 0.34 -2.47 24.35
C TYR A 496 1.17 -3.32 25.31
N GLY A 497 1.36 -2.88 26.56
CA GLY A 497 1.97 -3.70 27.60
C GLY A 497 1.02 -4.74 28.18
N LEU A 498 1.57 -5.61 29.04
CA LEU A 498 0.78 -6.57 29.83
C LEU A 498 0.26 -5.82 31.06
N HIS A 499 -1.01 -5.43 31.07
CA HIS A 499 -1.56 -4.53 32.08
C HIS A 499 -2.56 -5.24 32.96
N HIS A 500 -2.28 -5.25 34.26
CA HIS A 500 -3.27 -5.58 35.27
C HIS A 500 -3.17 -4.58 36.39
N MET A 501 -4.25 -3.86 36.64
CA MET A 501 -4.34 -3.00 37.81
C MET A 501 -4.38 -3.91 39.05
N SER A 502 -3.58 -3.58 40.06
CA SER A 502 -3.53 -4.31 41.32
C SER A 502 -3.79 -3.38 42.50
N GLN A 503 -3.97 -3.94 43.69
CA GLN A 503 -4.08 -3.16 44.93
C GLN A 503 -2.79 -2.38 45.28
N LEU A 504 -1.68 -2.68 44.59
CA LEU A 504 -0.44 -1.92 44.70
C LEU A 504 -0.44 -0.66 43.83
N PHE A 505 -1.49 -0.44 43.02
CA PHE A 505 -1.57 0.71 42.13
C PHE A 505 -1.42 2.03 42.91
N ARG A 506 -0.59 2.90 42.37
CA ARG A 506 -0.33 4.27 42.81
C ARG A 506 -0.41 5.16 41.59
N SER A 507 -1.41 6.05 41.57
CA SER A 507 -1.53 7.03 40.49
C SER A 507 -0.31 7.97 40.44
N PRO A 508 0.26 8.23 39.25
CA PRO A 508 1.32 9.22 39.06
C PRO A 508 0.78 10.67 39.01
N VAL A 509 -0.53 10.89 39.23
CA VAL A 509 -1.19 12.18 38.98
C VAL A 509 -0.57 13.35 39.76
N SER A 510 -0.17 13.14 41.02
CA SER A 510 0.47 14.18 41.84
C SER A 510 1.78 14.62 41.22
N ASP A 511 2.63 13.66 40.86
CA ASP A 511 3.93 13.95 40.25
C ASP A 511 3.77 14.60 38.86
N ALA A 512 2.81 14.13 38.07
CA ALA A 512 2.48 14.69 36.76
C ALA A 512 1.97 16.15 36.87
N SER A 513 1.22 16.46 37.92
CA SER A 513 0.63 17.79 38.16
C SER A 513 1.58 18.82 38.76
N ALA A 514 2.86 18.49 38.95
CA ALA A 514 3.84 19.44 39.50
C ALA A 514 3.99 20.72 38.65
N ALA A 515 3.65 20.66 37.35
CA ALA A 515 3.78 21.76 36.40
C ALA A 515 2.43 22.34 35.90
N GLY A 516 1.29 21.83 36.38
CA GLY A 516 -0.03 22.22 35.90
C GLY A 516 -1.12 21.27 36.38
N ARG A 517 -2.27 21.26 35.70
CA ARG A 517 -3.30 20.25 35.93
C ARG A 517 -2.91 18.95 35.24
N ALA A 518 -3.09 17.82 35.91
CA ALA A 518 -2.89 16.49 35.33
C ALA A 518 -4.11 15.60 35.54
N VAL A 519 -4.34 14.72 34.57
CA VAL A 519 -5.41 13.72 34.59
C VAL A 519 -4.79 12.37 34.30
N VAL A 520 -5.12 11.35 35.09
CA VAL A 520 -4.71 9.96 34.86
C VAL A 520 -5.95 9.11 34.67
N VAL A 521 -5.96 8.31 33.61
CA VAL A 521 -6.96 7.28 33.34
C VAL A 521 -6.29 5.93 33.22
N TRP A 522 -6.86 4.91 33.85
CA TRP A 522 -6.52 3.51 33.60
C TRP A 522 -7.82 2.75 33.32
N CYS A 523 -7.86 1.99 32.23
CA CYS A 523 -8.97 1.14 31.86
C CYS A 523 -8.49 -0.30 31.65
N GLU A 524 -9.14 -1.27 32.28
CA GLU A 524 -8.92 -2.70 32.09
C GLU A 524 -10.28 -3.38 31.88
N PRO A 525 -10.62 -3.77 30.63
CA PRO A 525 -11.85 -4.48 30.33
C PRO A 525 -11.91 -5.84 31.06
N GLY A 526 -13.02 -6.11 31.74
CA GLY A 526 -13.27 -7.42 32.35
C GLY A 526 -13.34 -8.57 31.34
N SER A 527 -13.00 -9.79 31.76
CA SER A 527 -13.09 -10.98 30.89
C SER A 527 -14.42 -11.72 31.11
N ALA A 528 -15.14 -12.00 30.02
CA ALA A 528 -16.40 -12.76 30.04
C ALA A 528 -16.23 -14.28 30.25
N SER A 529 -14.99 -14.79 30.35
CA SER A 529 -14.72 -16.21 30.60
C SER A 529 -15.10 -16.64 32.02
N ALA A 530 -15.43 -17.92 32.24
CA ALA A 530 -15.63 -18.45 33.59
C ALA A 530 -14.35 -18.30 34.44
N GLY A 531 -14.42 -17.57 35.56
CA GLY A 531 -13.25 -17.17 36.36
C GLY A 531 -12.48 -15.96 35.79
N GLY A 532 -13.09 -15.24 34.84
CA GLY A 532 -12.58 -14.00 34.28
C GLY A 532 -12.49 -12.87 35.31
N ARG A 533 -11.56 -11.94 35.07
CA ARG A 533 -11.28 -10.84 35.99
C ARG A 533 -12.36 -9.75 35.91
N PRO A 534 -12.66 -9.08 37.03
CA PRO A 534 -13.60 -7.98 37.05
C PRO A 534 -13.09 -6.80 36.22
N ASP A 535 -14.02 -6.01 35.68
CA ASP A 535 -13.76 -4.76 34.99
C ASP A 535 -13.10 -3.75 35.93
N ALA A 536 -12.14 -2.96 35.46
CA ALA A 536 -11.49 -1.96 36.30
C ALA A 536 -11.27 -0.63 35.59
N PHE A 537 -11.58 0.46 36.29
CA PHE A 537 -11.43 1.81 35.77
C PHE A 537 -10.94 2.75 36.85
N HIS A 538 -9.91 3.54 36.57
CA HIS A 538 -9.40 4.57 37.45
C HIS A 538 -9.42 5.92 36.77
N LEU A 539 -9.83 6.95 37.52
CA LEU A 539 -9.65 8.36 37.20
C LEU A 539 -9.03 9.06 38.40
N SER A 540 -7.99 9.85 38.17
CA SER A 540 -7.52 10.83 39.15
C SER A 540 -7.15 12.15 38.49
N VAL A 541 -7.41 13.24 39.20
CA VAL A 541 -7.11 14.61 38.75
C VAL A 541 -6.38 15.35 39.85
N ALA A 542 -5.25 15.95 39.50
CA ALA A 542 -4.44 16.74 40.43
C ALA A 542 -4.02 18.07 39.79
N GLU A 543 -3.68 19.04 40.62
CA GLU A 543 -3.17 20.33 40.18
C GLU A 543 -2.14 20.83 41.19
N GLY A 544 -0.95 21.20 40.72
CA GLY A 544 0.10 21.73 41.59
C GLY A 544 0.65 20.71 42.60
N GLY A 545 0.60 19.42 42.27
CA GLY A 545 1.06 18.32 43.15
C GLY A 545 -0.02 17.74 44.06
N GLU A 546 -1.18 18.38 44.17
CA GLU A 546 -2.26 17.98 45.09
C GLU A 546 -3.42 17.31 44.32
N GLU A 547 -3.81 16.11 44.76
CA GLU A 547 -4.98 15.41 44.22
C GLU A 547 -6.26 16.17 44.57
N ARG A 548 -7.04 16.54 43.55
CA ARG A 548 -8.33 17.24 43.68
C ARG A 548 -9.45 16.24 43.94
N TYR A 549 -9.49 15.19 43.12
CA TYR A 549 -10.45 14.09 43.21
C TYR A 549 -9.94 12.87 42.45
N ALA A 550 -10.38 11.70 42.88
CA ALA A 550 -10.15 10.44 42.19
C ALA A 550 -11.26 9.43 42.47
N PHE A 551 -11.40 8.45 41.59
CA PHE A 551 -12.11 7.22 41.90
C PHE A 551 -11.45 6.02 41.24
N THR A 552 -11.64 4.85 41.85
CA THR A 552 -11.23 3.56 41.29
C THR A 552 -12.38 2.58 41.40
N LEU A 553 -12.77 2.01 40.26
CA LEU A 553 -13.76 0.96 40.11
C LEU A 553 -13.04 -0.40 40.02
N TRP A 554 -13.50 -1.36 40.83
CA TRP A 554 -13.11 -2.77 40.80
C TRP A 554 -14.37 -3.64 40.72
N GLY A 555 -14.76 -4.04 39.52
CA GLY A 555 -16.05 -4.70 39.27
C GLY A 555 -17.20 -3.78 39.63
N SER A 556 -17.84 -4.01 40.78
CA SER A 556 -18.93 -3.17 41.31
C SER A 556 -18.50 -2.29 42.50
N GLU A 557 -17.29 -2.45 43.01
CA GLU A 557 -16.77 -1.67 44.15
C GLU A 557 -16.15 -0.37 43.66
N VAL A 558 -16.46 0.75 44.32
CA VAL A 558 -15.96 2.07 43.95
C VAL A 558 -15.32 2.74 45.16
N GLU A 559 -14.02 2.99 45.08
CA GLU A 559 -13.28 3.84 46.00
C GLU A 559 -13.27 5.28 45.47
N ARG A 560 -13.46 6.27 46.35
CA ARG A 560 -13.56 7.70 45.97
C ARG A 560 -12.69 8.57 46.89
N SER A 561 -12.13 9.63 46.33
CA SER A 561 -11.46 10.71 47.06
C SER A 561 -11.84 12.07 46.47
N GLY A 562 -11.87 13.10 47.30
CA GLY A 562 -12.14 14.48 46.89
C GLY A 562 -13.57 14.74 46.39
N ALA A 563 -13.78 15.90 45.78
CA ALA A 563 -15.07 16.35 45.26
C ALA A 563 -15.17 16.06 43.75
N ILE A 564 -15.67 14.88 43.39
CA ILE A 564 -15.83 14.46 41.99
C ILE A 564 -16.96 15.26 41.34
N PRO A 565 -16.73 15.89 40.16
CA PRO A 565 -17.78 16.59 39.43
C PRO A 565 -18.96 15.69 39.06
N ASP A 566 -20.17 16.24 39.08
CA ASP A 566 -21.43 15.55 38.79
C ASP A 566 -21.46 14.80 37.44
N ALA A 567 -20.76 15.31 36.43
CA ALA A 567 -20.64 14.69 35.11
C ALA A 567 -19.66 13.51 35.09
N LEU A 568 -18.76 13.43 36.06
CA LEU A 568 -17.74 12.39 36.23
C LEU A 568 -18.08 11.42 37.37
N ASP A 569 -19.31 11.48 37.90
CA ASP A 569 -19.76 10.63 39.00
C ASP A 569 -19.79 9.14 38.57
N PRO A 570 -19.01 8.25 39.21
CA PRO A 570 -18.94 6.85 38.85
C PRO A 570 -20.31 6.15 38.88
N ASP A 571 -21.24 6.54 39.77
CA ASP A 571 -22.57 5.91 39.84
C ASP A 571 -23.46 6.25 38.63
N ARG A 572 -23.18 7.37 37.96
CA ARG A 572 -23.87 7.78 36.72
C ARG A 572 -23.22 7.15 35.48
N LEU A 573 -21.90 7.05 35.51
CA LEU A 573 -21.07 6.57 34.41
C LEU A 573 -21.11 5.05 34.27
N PHE A 574 -21.11 4.30 35.39
CA PHE A 574 -21.08 2.84 35.45
C PHE A 574 -22.35 2.31 36.11
N ARG A 575 -23.30 1.85 35.30
CA ARG A 575 -24.65 1.50 35.75
C ARG A 575 -24.79 0.00 35.95
N PRO A 576 -25.56 -0.44 36.96
CA PRO A 576 -25.89 -1.86 37.09
C PRO A 576 -26.57 -2.38 35.82
N GLY A 577 -25.99 -3.44 35.22
CA GLY A 577 -26.50 -4.06 34.00
C GLY A 577 -25.89 -3.54 32.70
N ASP A 578 -24.89 -2.65 32.75
CA ASP A 578 -24.07 -2.34 31.58
C ASP A 578 -23.47 -3.61 30.97
N SER A 579 -23.42 -3.66 29.64
CA SER A 579 -22.81 -4.76 28.90
C SER A 579 -21.53 -4.31 28.19
N GLY A 580 -20.48 -5.13 28.27
CA GLY A 580 -19.20 -4.83 27.62
C GLY A 580 -18.61 -3.50 28.08
N ASN A 581 -18.22 -2.64 27.11
CA ASN A 581 -17.52 -1.37 27.36
C ASN A 581 -18.44 -0.15 27.48
N GLU A 582 -19.74 -0.31 27.75
CA GLU A 582 -20.68 0.82 27.73
C GLU A 582 -20.35 1.89 28.79
N GLY A 583 -20.05 1.47 30.02
CA GLY A 583 -19.61 2.37 31.09
C GLY A 583 -18.31 3.10 30.74
N HIS A 584 -17.33 2.39 30.19
CA HIS A 584 -16.08 2.97 29.69
C HIS A 584 -16.33 4.04 28.63
N ARG A 585 -17.19 3.77 27.64
CA ARG A 585 -17.50 4.73 26.58
C ARG A 585 -18.12 6.01 27.16
N ARG A 586 -19.07 5.88 28.10
CA ARG A 586 -19.68 7.05 28.76
C ARG A 586 -18.67 7.84 29.59
N ALA A 587 -17.77 7.18 30.30
CA ALA A 587 -16.69 7.84 31.05
C ALA A 587 -15.76 8.63 30.11
N LEU A 588 -15.37 8.05 28.97
CA LEU A 588 -14.53 8.70 27.98
C LEU A 588 -15.22 9.89 27.30
N ASP A 589 -16.51 9.77 26.99
CA ASP A 589 -17.33 10.89 26.48
C ASP A 589 -17.39 12.03 27.49
N ALA A 590 -17.61 11.72 28.77
CA ALA A 590 -17.66 12.72 29.84
C ALA A 590 -16.30 13.40 30.07
N LEU A 591 -15.19 12.66 30.01
CA LEU A 591 -13.84 13.23 30.10
C LEU A 591 -13.54 14.18 28.93
N HIS A 592 -13.96 13.84 27.72
CA HIS A 592 -13.85 14.74 26.59
C HIS A 592 -14.72 16.00 26.79
N GLY A 593 -15.98 15.84 27.20
CA GLY A 593 -16.91 16.96 27.40
C GLY A 593 -16.50 17.93 28.52
N GLU A 594 -16.07 17.41 29.67
CA GLU A 594 -15.77 18.20 30.87
C GLU A 594 -14.35 18.78 30.86
N LEU A 595 -13.38 18.04 30.33
CA LEU A 595 -11.95 18.38 30.43
C LEU A 595 -11.30 18.66 29.07
N GLY A 596 -12.02 18.46 27.95
CA GLY A 596 -11.49 18.66 26.60
C GLY A 596 -10.44 17.64 26.19
N LEU A 597 -10.38 16.48 26.87
CA LEU A 597 -9.34 15.48 26.61
C LEU A 597 -9.57 14.78 25.26
N SER A 598 -8.47 14.46 24.58
CA SER A 598 -8.45 13.74 23.31
C SER A 598 -7.15 12.96 23.16
N LEU A 599 -7.12 12.02 22.21
CA LEU A 599 -5.92 11.28 21.84
C LEU A 599 -5.89 11.03 20.32
N PRO A 600 -4.72 11.16 19.67
CA PRO A 600 -4.58 10.92 18.24
C PRO A 600 -4.56 9.42 17.95
N ARG A 601 -5.72 8.85 17.57
CA ARG A 601 -5.87 7.43 17.23
C ARG A 601 -4.83 6.99 16.22
N PHE A 602 -4.71 7.70 15.11
CA PHE A 602 -3.82 7.36 14.00
C PHE A 602 -2.36 7.32 14.45
N ALA A 603 -1.90 8.32 15.21
CA ALA A 603 -0.53 8.37 15.71
C ALA A 603 -0.21 7.20 16.66
N LEU A 604 -1.19 6.78 17.46
CA LEU A 604 -1.06 5.68 18.42
C LEU A 604 -1.10 4.29 17.76
N THR A 605 -1.86 4.12 16.67
CA THR A 605 -2.06 2.81 16.04
C THR A 605 -1.20 2.56 14.80
N GLU A 606 -1.05 3.56 13.93
CA GLU A 606 -0.38 3.41 12.62
C GLU A 606 0.86 4.32 12.49
N GLY A 607 0.91 5.39 13.28
CA GLY A 607 1.98 6.38 13.27
C GLY A 607 3.20 6.02 14.14
N ARG A 608 4.01 7.04 14.41
CA ARG A 608 5.22 6.94 15.23
C ARG A 608 5.30 8.10 16.21
N LEU A 609 5.58 7.78 17.46
CA LEU A 609 5.69 8.74 18.56
C LEU A 609 6.98 8.46 19.36
N PRO A 610 7.61 9.50 19.94
CA PRO A 610 8.62 9.32 20.97
C PRO A 610 8.06 8.52 22.14
N THR A 611 8.91 7.72 22.76
CA THR A 611 8.56 6.90 23.92
C THR A 611 9.55 7.11 25.07
N PHE A 612 9.14 6.80 26.29
CA PHE A 612 10.04 6.74 27.44
C PHE A 612 9.48 5.77 28.50
N THR A 613 10.33 5.38 29.44
CA THR A 613 9.95 4.51 30.56
C THR A 613 9.54 5.34 31.79
N THR A 614 8.39 5.05 32.37
CA THR A 614 7.90 5.75 33.57
C THR A 614 8.53 5.22 34.85
N ARG A 615 8.45 5.99 35.94
CA ARG A 615 8.57 5.43 37.31
C ARG A 615 7.50 4.37 37.53
N SER A 616 7.66 3.55 38.57
CA SER A 616 6.67 2.53 38.90
C SER A 616 5.31 3.16 39.23
N TRP A 617 4.25 2.65 38.60
CA TRP A 617 2.85 2.95 38.91
C TRP A 617 2.31 2.04 40.03
N THR A 618 3.16 1.19 40.58
CA THR A 618 2.89 0.42 41.78
C THR A 618 3.78 0.90 42.93
N ARG A 619 3.26 0.84 44.15
CA ARG A 619 4.05 1.00 45.39
C ARG A 619 4.62 -0.35 45.83
N ALA A 620 5.66 -0.29 46.67
CA ALA A 620 6.17 -1.49 47.34
C ALA A 620 5.05 -2.16 48.18
N PRO A 621 4.99 -3.50 48.19
CA PRO A 621 4.13 -4.24 49.11
C PRO A 621 4.46 -3.87 50.57
N ARG A 622 3.43 -3.70 51.40
CA ARG A 622 3.61 -3.48 52.85
C ARG A 622 3.75 -4.83 53.57
N GLU A 623 4.21 -4.79 54.81
CA GLU A 623 4.25 -5.97 55.66
C GLU A 623 2.85 -6.62 55.76
N GLY A 624 2.75 -7.88 55.34
CA GLY A 624 1.49 -8.64 55.27
C GLY A 624 0.78 -8.63 53.91
N GLU A 625 1.21 -7.82 52.93
CA GLU A 625 0.69 -7.85 51.56
C GLU A 625 1.52 -8.80 50.68
N GLY A 626 0.85 -9.74 50.01
CA GLY A 626 1.48 -10.63 49.04
C GLY A 626 1.39 -10.08 47.61
N PHE A 627 2.38 -10.39 46.77
CA PHE A 627 2.30 -10.20 45.32
C PHE A 627 2.70 -11.49 44.60
N ALA A 628 2.22 -11.67 43.37
CA ALA A 628 2.55 -12.81 42.52
C ALA A 628 3.04 -12.33 41.15
N TYR A 629 4.14 -12.91 40.68
CA TYR A 629 4.71 -12.62 39.36
C TYR A 629 4.79 -13.93 38.56
N LEU A 630 4.31 -13.90 37.32
CA LEU A 630 4.35 -15.05 36.40
C LEU A 630 5.20 -14.70 35.18
N ALA A 631 6.24 -15.48 34.92
CA ALA A 631 7.07 -15.39 33.73
C ALA A 631 7.01 -16.69 32.93
N PHE A 632 6.86 -16.59 31.60
CA PHE A 632 6.84 -17.74 30.71
C PHE A 632 8.08 -17.74 29.82
N GLY A 633 9.01 -18.65 30.07
CA GLY A 633 10.20 -18.84 29.23
C GLY A 633 9.91 -19.79 28.07
N ARG A 634 10.16 -19.34 26.84
CA ARG A 634 10.13 -20.22 25.65
C ARG A 634 11.47 -20.92 25.52
N VAL A 635 11.57 -22.19 25.92
CA VAL A 635 12.76 -23.00 25.64
C VAL A 635 12.71 -23.44 24.18
N ARG A 636 13.54 -22.83 23.31
CA ARG A 636 13.81 -23.39 21.98
C ARG A 636 14.56 -24.71 22.18
N ARG A 637 13.95 -25.83 21.78
CA ARG A 637 14.67 -27.09 21.56
C ARG A 637 15.29 -27.09 20.18
#